data_AF-A0A945S8H8-F1
#
_entry.id   AF-A0A945S8H8-F1
#
_cell.length_a   1.000
_cell.length_b   1.000
_cell.length_c   1.000
_cell.angle_alpha   90.00
_cell.angle_beta   90.00
_cell.angle_gamma   90.00
#
_symmetry.space_group_name_H-M   'P 1'
#
loop_
_entity.id
_entity.type
_entity.pdbx_description
1 polymer ?
#
loop_
_entity_poly.entity_id
_entity_poly.type
_entity_poly.pdbx_seq_one_letter_code
_entity_poly.pdbx_strand_id
1 'polypeptide(L)'
;MLHRLIFPAIAVLALSALAAEDGLLLHYSFDEGSGKAAQDSSANALHGTVNAQWVNSPSGKALFLDGTPTRILNVQLPEDKRFSKDSWTLMAWLKPTQFTINDKQNQRRLFAFGTYPGAYLVVDLHSTGAFSCYFCYKTAEGKTVSTGASSGIKLEQDNWAHIALVVDRAAGNISCFVNGYCGGPSPIRKGFDGDYVLGGGLTLGSSWHNYWGAMDEVWIYRRAVSEEEVTKEFHSRKDTFGVKESEQAIAARKRDALMRAFDAVKNAWGSGDHATVRRSCAAVVAAPEMPPHFRSYAHLRIAQSFATEKNAMAARGEYVKISSTTDYPATHRHEAAECVKEIDRVAKGLSARDPLATRTKVPRITTFAAEVYVAPGGSDANDGTRASPLATLQGARDAVRAIRAEGVDGPTGVRILPGEYAVTQTLELSAEDSGTEQAPIVYRAEEKGKAVFYGGKRLSGFTPVADPAIRDRIPEVARDKVMQCYLRAAGITDYGELKVRGFGQPPSPPTLELFFDGRPLTLARWPNEGFVGIKSLIESGSKKDGRPSVFEYVSDRHARWTQASDAWLFGYFRFLWADATIKIGSIDTDAHTITTAEAYHYGQGMETRQGIAYYAFNLLEEIDAPGEWYLDRESGILYVYPPSDPNEATVEIGMLSEPMVVAENVSDVRFEGLAFDLGRYNCMLIKDSTRCLVAGCTVSRMAGNGITIRGGERNGLLGCDIHAIGRRATEVIGGDRETLTPGRHFVENCQIYNMGRIDRTYTPAIQLEGVGHRVAHNLMYDAPSSVMRIEGNDHLMEYNEVHSAVRESDDQGGMELFRNATYRGVIFRHNYYHNVGKTGAEAAVHGQAAIRFDDAISGMLVYGNVFVRGANGKFGAIQLNSGRDNVMDNNVFVDCRQGVSGGWRSGNSVWKMLRAGKPVEKFYTNELYLSRYPLIKTMLEEPGINHIWRNVFYRCGPLATGTRAFLDIFQNGEFDTDPGFVDAAAGDYRIKAGAPLFATVGLKPIPTKEIGLYEDEYRATWPVDTTPVEMPDWRTKPGGH
;
A
#
# COMPACT_ATOMS: atom_id res chain seq x y z
N MET A 1 61.97 -24.69 39.54
CA MET A 1 63.44 -24.75 39.67
C MET A 1 64.04 -23.82 38.62
N LEU A 2 65.13 -23.17 39.00
CA LEU A 2 65.89 -22.08 38.39
C LEU A 2 66.25 -22.16 36.88
N HIS A 3 66.19 -20.98 36.22
CA HIS A 3 67.27 -20.27 35.49
C HIS A 3 68.17 -20.99 34.46
N ARG A 4 68.23 -20.43 33.23
CA ARG A 4 69.37 -19.66 32.61
C ARG A 4 69.66 -19.99 31.13
N LEU A 5 69.42 -18.98 30.28
CA LEU A 5 70.31 -18.32 29.30
C LEU A 5 71.42 -19.15 28.61
N ILE A 6 71.52 -19.03 27.27
CA ILE A 6 72.56 -18.28 26.51
C ILE A 6 72.41 -18.56 24.98
N PHE A 7 72.39 -17.50 24.17
CA PHE A 7 72.56 -17.48 22.70
C PHE A 7 73.99 -17.89 22.30
N PRO A 8 74.21 -18.45 21.09
CA PRO A 8 74.79 -17.57 20.06
C PRO A 8 74.22 -17.79 18.64
N ALA A 9 74.28 -16.70 17.88
CA ALA A 9 73.96 -16.62 16.46
C ALA A 9 75.04 -17.30 15.59
N ILE A 10 74.60 -18.02 14.55
CA ILE A 10 75.32 -18.18 13.29
C ILE A 10 74.28 -18.14 12.17
N ALA A 11 74.35 -17.11 11.33
CA ALA A 11 73.67 -17.05 10.05
C ALA A 11 74.40 -17.93 9.03
N VAL A 12 73.66 -18.52 8.09
CA VAL A 12 73.82 -18.33 6.63
C VAL A 12 73.11 -19.47 5.84
N LEU A 13 72.40 -19.03 4.79
CA LEU A 13 71.86 -19.77 3.62
C LEU A 13 70.53 -20.53 3.80
N ALA A 14 69.44 -19.77 3.76
CA ALA A 14 68.17 -20.26 3.23
C ALA A 14 68.21 -20.20 1.69
N LEU A 15 68.38 -21.34 1.02
CA LEU A 15 67.88 -21.52 -0.34
C LEU A 15 66.38 -21.80 -0.22
N SER A 16 65.54 -20.78 -0.40
CA SER A 16 64.12 -20.98 -0.64
C SER A 16 63.90 -21.16 -2.14
N ALA A 17 63.57 -22.37 -2.57
CA ALA A 17 62.96 -22.59 -3.88
C ALA A 17 61.60 -21.87 -3.90
N LEU A 18 61.48 -20.81 -4.71
CA LEU A 18 60.18 -20.20 -5.01
C LEU A 18 59.32 -21.24 -5.73
N ALA A 19 58.26 -21.72 -5.07
CA ALA A 19 57.17 -22.38 -5.77
C ALA A 19 56.55 -21.36 -6.74
N ALA A 20 56.30 -21.76 -7.99
CA ALA A 20 55.63 -20.92 -8.96
C ALA A 20 54.20 -20.62 -8.48
N GLU A 21 53.94 -19.36 -8.12
CA GLU A 21 52.60 -18.91 -7.78
C GLU A 21 51.72 -19.00 -9.04
N ASP A 22 50.58 -19.70 -8.95
CA ASP A 22 49.77 -20.07 -10.11
C ASP A 22 49.37 -18.84 -10.95
N GLY A 23 49.75 -18.86 -12.22
CA GLY A 23 49.46 -17.80 -13.19
C GLY A 23 50.17 -16.45 -12.95
N LEU A 24 51.08 -16.31 -11.97
CA LEU A 24 51.85 -15.08 -11.77
C LEU A 24 52.82 -14.86 -12.94
N LEU A 25 52.69 -13.71 -13.60
CA LEU A 25 53.56 -13.31 -14.71
C LEU A 25 54.79 -12.55 -14.21
N LEU A 26 54.58 -11.51 -13.41
CA LEU A 26 55.65 -10.72 -12.82
C LEU A 26 55.21 -10.09 -11.50
N HIS A 27 56.17 -9.83 -10.63
CA HIS A 27 56.00 -9.08 -9.40
C HIS A 27 57.19 -8.14 -9.17
N TYR A 28 56.95 -6.83 -9.09
CA TYR A 28 57.95 -5.84 -8.72
C TYR A 28 57.63 -5.26 -7.34
N SER A 29 58.46 -5.58 -6.33
CA SER A 29 58.34 -4.97 -4.99
C SER A 29 59.12 -3.66 -4.84
N PHE A 30 60.05 -3.38 -5.76
CA PHE A 30 60.89 -2.18 -5.78
C PHE A 30 61.83 -2.00 -4.56
N ASP A 31 62.03 -3.03 -3.76
CA ASP A 31 62.85 -2.96 -2.54
C ASP A 31 64.36 -2.82 -2.79
N GLU A 32 64.81 -2.92 -4.05
CA GLU A 32 66.22 -2.67 -4.41
C GLU A 32 66.61 -1.21 -4.17
N GLY A 33 65.63 -0.30 -4.32
CA GLY A 33 65.73 1.09 -3.87
C GLY A 33 66.69 2.01 -4.62
N SER A 34 67.42 1.50 -5.61
CA SER A 34 68.37 2.27 -6.42
C SER A 34 68.76 1.54 -7.72
N GLY A 35 69.39 2.24 -8.65
CA GLY A 35 69.87 1.66 -9.90
C GLY A 35 68.88 1.80 -11.07
N LYS A 36 69.15 1.08 -12.16
CA LYS A 36 68.40 1.14 -13.42
C LYS A 36 67.59 -0.13 -13.72
N ALA A 37 67.47 -1.04 -12.76
CA ALA A 37 66.74 -2.29 -12.94
C ALA A 37 65.77 -2.51 -11.77
N ALA A 38 64.55 -2.96 -12.07
CA ALA A 38 63.60 -3.50 -11.10
C ALA A 38 63.61 -5.03 -11.25
N GLN A 39 63.90 -5.74 -10.16
CA GLN A 39 63.97 -7.19 -10.17
C GLN A 39 62.55 -7.76 -10.13
N ASP A 40 62.33 -8.79 -10.94
CA ASP A 40 61.07 -9.52 -10.96
C ASP A 40 61.21 -10.64 -9.92
N SER A 41 60.39 -10.58 -8.89
CA SER A 41 60.35 -11.58 -7.82
C SER A 41 59.61 -12.85 -8.23
N SER A 42 59.00 -12.89 -9.43
CA SER A 42 58.40 -14.11 -9.98
C SER A 42 59.44 -15.09 -10.52
N ALA A 43 59.01 -16.33 -10.77
CA ALA A 43 59.85 -17.36 -11.40
C ALA A 43 60.20 -17.07 -12.88
N ASN A 44 59.67 -15.98 -13.48
CA ASN A 44 59.87 -15.66 -14.90
C ASN A 44 61.08 -14.75 -15.17
N ALA A 45 61.67 -14.14 -14.13
CA ALA A 45 62.83 -13.25 -14.23
C ALA A 45 62.68 -12.11 -15.27
N LEU A 46 61.49 -11.54 -15.39
CA LEU A 46 61.16 -10.45 -16.32
C LEU A 46 61.61 -9.10 -15.76
N HIS A 47 62.92 -8.88 -15.62
CA HIS A 47 63.46 -7.64 -15.03
C HIS A 47 63.14 -6.40 -15.88
N GLY A 48 62.66 -5.34 -15.22
CA GLY A 48 62.32 -4.07 -15.85
C GLY A 48 63.49 -3.09 -15.85
N THR A 49 63.61 -2.26 -16.89
CA THR A 49 64.52 -1.12 -16.89
C THR A 49 63.83 0.09 -16.28
N VAL A 50 64.45 0.71 -15.27
CA VAL A 50 63.90 1.82 -14.48
C VAL A 50 64.52 3.13 -14.94
N ASN A 51 63.68 4.06 -15.40
CA ASN A 51 64.05 5.46 -15.63
C ASN A 51 63.34 6.43 -14.65
N ALA A 52 62.38 5.93 -13.87
CA ALA A 52 61.69 6.65 -12.80
C ALA A 52 62.59 6.89 -11.57
N GLN A 53 62.12 7.70 -10.62
CA GLN A 53 62.88 8.02 -9.40
C GLN A 53 62.56 7.02 -8.28
N TRP A 54 63.56 6.52 -7.57
CA TRP A 54 63.34 5.73 -6.36
C TRP A 54 62.96 6.64 -5.19
N VAL A 55 61.90 6.29 -4.46
CA VAL A 55 61.42 7.00 -3.26
C VAL A 55 61.16 6.02 -2.11
N ASN A 56 61.00 6.54 -0.89
CA ASN A 56 60.61 5.72 0.24
C ASN A 56 59.12 5.35 0.15
N SER A 57 58.82 4.11 0.52
CA SER A 57 57.47 3.57 0.64
C SER A 57 57.26 3.02 2.06
N PRO A 58 56.02 2.95 2.57
CA PRO A 58 55.74 2.25 3.81
C PRO A 58 56.18 0.77 3.81
N SER A 59 56.29 0.14 2.63
CA SER A 59 56.76 -1.24 2.48
C SER A 59 58.24 -1.36 2.08
N GLY A 60 59.02 -0.28 2.17
CA GLY A 60 60.44 -0.26 1.76
C GLY A 60 60.71 0.86 0.78
N LYS A 61 60.72 0.55 -0.51
CA LYS A 61 61.02 1.50 -1.59
C LYS A 61 59.95 1.41 -2.68
N ALA A 62 59.81 2.48 -3.47
CA ALA A 62 58.83 2.56 -4.54
C ALA A 62 59.40 3.36 -5.72
N LEU A 63 58.74 3.27 -6.88
CA LEU A 63 59.03 4.13 -8.02
C LEU A 63 58.09 5.34 -8.04
N PHE A 64 58.67 6.52 -8.09
CA PHE A 64 57.99 7.79 -8.32
C PHE A 64 58.13 8.22 -9.77
N LEU A 65 56.97 8.38 -10.41
CA LEU A 65 56.84 8.96 -11.75
C LEU A 65 56.40 10.42 -11.57
N ASP A 66 57.04 11.33 -12.28
CA ASP A 66 56.85 12.78 -12.16
C ASP A 66 56.04 13.38 -13.33
N GLY A 67 55.31 12.54 -14.07
CA GLY A 67 54.58 12.95 -15.26
C GLY A 67 55.44 13.14 -16.52
N THR A 68 56.77 13.05 -16.45
CA THR A 68 57.66 13.17 -17.61
C THR A 68 57.60 11.92 -18.49
N PRO A 69 57.43 12.03 -19.83
CA PRO A 69 57.31 10.89 -20.75
C PRO A 69 58.40 9.81 -20.66
N THR A 70 59.63 10.18 -20.29
CA THR A 70 60.76 9.24 -20.22
C THR A 70 60.95 8.62 -18.84
N ARG A 71 60.20 9.06 -17.82
CA ARG A 71 60.28 8.59 -16.44
C ARG A 71 59.32 7.42 -16.22
N ILE A 72 59.66 6.28 -16.81
CA ILE A 72 58.86 5.04 -16.80
C ILE A 72 59.69 3.85 -16.36
N LEU A 73 59.03 2.74 -16.03
CA LEU A 73 59.63 1.41 -16.06
C LEU A 73 59.20 0.73 -17.37
N ASN A 74 60.13 0.10 -18.09
CA ASN A 74 59.83 -0.68 -19.28
C ASN A 74 60.40 -2.10 -19.19
N VAL A 75 59.61 -3.08 -19.65
CA VAL A 75 60.02 -4.48 -19.78
C VAL A 75 59.53 -5.02 -21.11
N GLN A 76 60.33 -5.87 -21.76
CA GLN A 76 59.97 -6.51 -23.01
C GLN A 76 59.55 -7.96 -22.72
N LEU A 77 58.27 -8.26 -22.91
CA LEU A 77 57.73 -9.60 -22.71
C LEU A 77 58.01 -10.52 -23.92
N PRO A 78 58.61 -11.71 -23.69
CA PRO A 78 58.73 -12.74 -24.72
C PRO A 78 57.34 -13.25 -25.12
N GLU A 79 57.23 -13.77 -26.34
CA GLU A 79 55.94 -14.07 -26.98
C GLU A 79 55.07 -15.03 -26.17
N ASP A 80 55.67 -16.07 -25.60
CA ASP A 80 55.01 -17.09 -24.77
C ASP A 80 54.53 -16.57 -23.40
N LYS A 81 54.94 -15.35 -23.02
CA LYS A 81 54.61 -14.68 -21.74
C LYS A 81 53.70 -13.46 -21.91
N ARG A 82 53.20 -13.18 -23.13
CA ARG A 82 52.24 -12.09 -23.39
C ARG A 82 50.82 -12.48 -22.93
N PHE A 83 49.92 -11.50 -22.92
CA PHE A 83 48.55 -11.62 -22.40
C PHE A 83 47.59 -12.45 -23.28
N SER A 84 47.92 -12.65 -24.56
CA SER A 84 47.12 -13.45 -25.52
C SER A 84 45.63 -13.07 -25.54
N LYS A 85 44.73 -14.05 -25.73
CA LYS A 85 43.28 -13.92 -25.56
C LYS A 85 42.81 -14.24 -24.13
N ASP A 86 43.74 -14.64 -23.25
CA ASP A 86 43.45 -15.17 -21.94
C ASP A 86 43.03 -14.09 -20.93
N SER A 87 42.46 -14.52 -19.81
CA SER A 87 42.16 -13.66 -18.67
C SER A 87 43.45 -13.18 -18.00
N TRP A 88 43.43 -12.00 -17.39
CA TRP A 88 44.59 -11.44 -16.71
C TRP A 88 44.22 -10.47 -15.60
N THR A 89 45.17 -10.20 -14.71
CA THR A 89 45.01 -9.27 -13.60
C THR A 89 46.21 -8.33 -13.51
N LEU A 90 45.98 -7.04 -13.23
CA LEU A 90 46.99 -6.10 -12.72
C LEU A 90 46.62 -5.71 -11.29
N MET A 91 47.57 -5.77 -10.36
CA MET A 91 47.45 -5.21 -9.01
C MET A 91 48.62 -4.27 -8.71
N ALA A 92 48.36 -3.17 -8.00
CA ALA A 92 49.41 -2.23 -7.62
C ALA A 92 49.01 -1.40 -6.39
N TRP A 93 50.00 -1.00 -5.59
CA TRP A 93 49.85 0.08 -4.62
C TRP A 93 50.26 1.41 -5.26
N LEU A 94 49.39 2.41 -5.18
CA LEU A 94 49.56 3.70 -5.84
C LEU A 94 49.42 4.84 -4.83
N LYS A 95 50.27 5.85 -4.93
CA LYS A 95 50.12 7.14 -4.27
C LYS A 95 50.16 8.27 -5.31
N PRO A 96 49.04 8.56 -5.97
CA PRO A 96 48.99 9.60 -7.00
C PRO A 96 49.13 10.97 -6.36
N THR A 97 50.03 11.81 -6.87
CA THR A 97 50.23 13.18 -6.36
C THR A 97 49.65 14.24 -7.28
N GLN A 98 49.29 13.87 -8.52
CA GLN A 98 48.60 14.79 -9.44
C GLN A 98 47.72 14.03 -10.44
N PHE A 99 46.42 14.30 -10.40
CA PHE A 99 45.48 13.73 -11.38
C PHE A 99 45.38 14.56 -12.66
N THR A 100 45.36 15.89 -12.53
CA THR A 100 45.04 16.78 -13.64
C THR A 100 46.21 16.97 -14.58
N ILE A 101 45.90 17.06 -15.88
CA ILE A 101 46.80 17.50 -16.94
C ILE A 101 46.08 18.53 -17.80
N ASN A 102 46.81 19.53 -18.28
CA ASN A 102 46.26 20.55 -19.17
C ASN A 102 46.19 20.01 -20.62
N ASP A 103 45.29 19.07 -20.86
CA ASP A 103 45.04 18.44 -22.16
C ASP A 103 43.53 18.16 -22.31
N LYS A 104 43.05 18.02 -23.55
CA LYS A 104 41.67 17.61 -23.84
C LYS A 104 41.37 16.21 -23.30
N GLN A 105 42.35 15.31 -23.32
CA GLN A 105 42.25 14.00 -22.68
C GLN A 105 42.90 14.09 -21.30
N ASN A 106 42.12 14.55 -20.31
CA ASN A 106 42.59 14.82 -18.95
C ASN A 106 42.70 13.54 -18.11
N GLN A 107 43.65 12.69 -18.49
CA GLN A 107 43.92 11.40 -17.87
C GLN A 107 45.42 11.14 -17.77
N ARG A 108 45.82 10.24 -16.87
CA ARG A 108 47.21 9.89 -16.57
C ARG A 108 47.42 8.39 -16.73
N ARG A 109 48.29 7.97 -17.64
CA ARG A 109 48.49 6.55 -17.96
C ARG A 109 49.45 5.89 -16.98
N LEU A 110 48.93 4.90 -16.26
CA LEU A 110 49.66 4.16 -15.23
C LEU A 110 50.22 2.82 -15.73
N PHE A 111 49.59 2.23 -16.74
CA PHE A 111 50.03 0.97 -17.35
C PHE A 111 49.78 1.01 -18.85
N ALA A 112 50.72 0.49 -19.63
CA ALA A 112 50.51 0.26 -21.06
C ALA A 112 51.16 -1.05 -21.53
N PHE A 113 50.49 -1.76 -22.43
CA PHE A 113 51.03 -2.92 -23.12
C PHE A 113 50.60 -2.95 -24.59
N GLY A 114 51.53 -3.32 -25.47
CA GLY A 114 51.27 -3.54 -26.89
C GLY A 114 51.39 -2.28 -27.76
N THR A 115 50.77 -2.28 -28.94
CA THR A 115 50.87 -1.20 -29.95
C THR A 115 49.49 -0.70 -30.38
N TYR A 116 49.23 0.59 -30.20
CA TYR A 116 47.99 1.22 -30.64
C TYR A 116 47.95 1.44 -32.17
N PRO A 117 46.81 1.25 -32.85
CA PRO A 117 45.56 0.63 -32.38
C PRO A 117 45.51 -0.89 -32.68
N GLY A 118 46.65 -1.53 -32.95
CA GLY A 118 46.75 -2.92 -33.40
C GLY A 118 46.34 -3.94 -32.34
N ALA A 119 46.97 -3.89 -31.17
CA ALA A 119 46.61 -4.63 -29.97
C ALA A 119 47.18 -3.85 -28.79
N TYR A 120 46.33 -3.16 -28.02
CA TYR A 120 46.76 -2.21 -27.01
C TYR A 120 45.92 -2.29 -25.75
N LEU A 121 46.57 -2.41 -24.60
CA LEU A 121 45.99 -2.43 -23.27
C LEU A 121 46.52 -1.25 -22.47
N VAL A 122 45.64 -0.45 -21.91
CA VAL A 122 46.05 0.64 -21.02
C VAL A 122 45.17 0.74 -19.80
N VAL A 123 45.78 1.24 -18.73
CA VAL A 123 45.08 1.69 -17.54
C VAL A 123 45.41 3.16 -17.34
N ASP A 124 44.37 3.95 -17.15
CA ASP A 124 44.42 5.41 -17.09
C ASP A 124 43.71 5.89 -15.82
N LEU A 125 44.28 6.88 -15.14
CA LEU A 125 43.73 7.57 -13.98
C LEU A 125 43.18 8.93 -14.40
N HIS A 126 41.89 9.17 -14.18
CA HIS A 126 41.20 10.38 -14.60
C HIS A 126 41.37 11.51 -13.60
N SER A 127 41.11 12.75 -14.03
CA SER A 127 41.11 13.94 -13.16
C SER A 127 40.17 13.85 -11.96
N THR A 128 39.20 12.94 -12.00
CA THR A 128 38.23 12.68 -10.92
C THR A 128 38.75 11.72 -9.84
N GLY A 129 39.93 11.11 -10.04
CA GLY A 129 40.48 10.04 -9.20
C GLY A 129 39.98 8.64 -9.55
N ALA A 130 39.03 8.48 -10.48
CA ALA A 130 38.65 7.15 -10.98
C ALA A 130 39.73 6.60 -11.91
N PHE A 131 40.11 5.33 -11.74
CA PHE A 131 40.96 4.66 -12.73
C PHE A 131 40.09 3.88 -13.71
N SER A 132 40.58 3.66 -14.91
CA SER A 132 39.87 2.98 -15.97
C SER A 132 40.82 2.16 -16.81
N CYS A 133 40.27 1.18 -17.51
CA CYS A 133 40.98 0.44 -18.52
C CYS A 133 40.38 0.71 -19.91
N TYR A 134 41.25 0.76 -20.91
CA TYR A 134 40.87 0.81 -22.31
C TYR A 134 41.69 -0.22 -23.08
N PHE A 135 40.98 -1.12 -23.75
CA PHE A 135 41.57 -2.20 -24.52
C PHE A 135 41.08 -2.10 -25.96
N CYS A 136 41.97 -2.23 -26.93
CA CYS A 136 41.58 -2.25 -28.33
C CYS A 136 42.45 -3.16 -29.18
N TYR A 137 41.88 -3.60 -30.30
CA TYR A 137 42.62 -4.28 -31.35
C TYR A 137 42.07 -3.93 -32.73
N LYS A 138 42.86 -4.15 -33.78
CA LYS A 138 42.42 -4.07 -35.19
C LYS A 138 41.96 -5.44 -35.67
N THR A 139 40.75 -5.49 -36.20
CA THR A 139 40.21 -6.66 -36.91
C THR A 139 40.92 -6.90 -38.24
N ALA A 140 40.71 -8.07 -38.85
CA ALA A 140 41.22 -8.39 -40.18
C ALA A 140 40.75 -7.38 -41.25
N GLU A 141 39.55 -6.79 -41.06
CA GLU A 141 38.97 -5.76 -41.93
C GLU A 141 39.50 -4.35 -41.61
N GLY A 142 40.48 -4.21 -40.73
CA GLY A 142 41.12 -2.94 -40.38
C GLY A 142 40.34 -2.06 -39.40
N LYS A 143 39.18 -2.51 -38.92
CA LYS A 143 38.35 -1.79 -37.94
C LYS A 143 38.90 -1.95 -36.52
N THR A 144 39.04 -0.86 -35.79
CA THR A 144 39.38 -0.87 -34.37
C THR A 144 38.16 -1.21 -33.52
N VAL A 145 38.28 -2.26 -32.70
CA VAL A 145 37.27 -2.66 -31.72
C VAL A 145 37.85 -2.44 -30.33
N SER A 146 37.07 -1.80 -29.45
CA SER A 146 37.50 -1.52 -28.07
C SER A 146 36.48 -1.93 -27.02
N THR A 147 36.97 -2.14 -25.81
CA THR A 147 36.19 -2.34 -24.58
C THR A 147 36.93 -1.64 -23.42
N GLY A 148 36.25 -1.47 -22.29
CA GLY A 148 36.85 -0.85 -21.11
C GLY A 148 35.88 -0.83 -19.92
N ALA A 149 36.41 -0.44 -18.78
CA ALA A 149 35.67 -0.28 -17.53
C ALA A 149 36.33 0.80 -16.67
N SER A 150 35.57 1.41 -15.77
CA SER A 150 36.06 2.41 -14.82
C SER A 150 35.72 1.99 -13.39
N SER A 151 36.59 2.36 -12.45
CA SER A 151 36.33 2.14 -11.03
C SER A 151 35.16 3.00 -10.54
N GLY A 152 34.28 2.38 -9.75
CA GLY A 152 33.21 3.10 -9.06
C GLY A 152 33.70 3.90 -7.84
N ILE A 153 34.83 3.50 -7.27
CA ILE A 153 35.54 4.21 -6.19
C ILE A 153 36.71 5.01 -6.78
N LYS A 154 36.96 6.19 -6.22
CA LYS A 154 38.02 7.11 -6.61
C LYS A 154 39.22 6.96 -5.69
N LEU A 155 40.41 7.09 -6.25
CA LEU A 155 41.65 7.28 -5.50
C LEU A 155 41.67 8.72 -4.97
N GLU A 156 42.31 8.90 -3.82
CA GLU A 156 42.56 10.20 -3.23
C GLU A 156 43.99 10.65 -3.54
N GLN A 157 44.15 11.93 -3.85
CA GLN A 157 45.47 12.49 -4.09
C GLN A 157 46.29 12.46 -2.80
N ASP A 158 47.58 12.17 -2.94
CA ASP A 158 48.55 12.12 -1.84
C ASP A 158 48.29 11.04 -0.77
N ASN A 159 47.36 10.10 -1.04
CA ASN A 159 47.07 8.94 -0.21
C ASN A 159 47.41 7.64 -0.95
N TRP A 160 47.92 6.64 -0.22
CA TRP A 160 48.11 5.31 -0.78
C TRP A 160 46.76 4.64 -1.05
N ALA A 161 46.69 3.85 -2.12
CA ALA A 161 45.55 3.03 -2.47
C ALA A 161 46.02 1.74 -3.15
N HIS A 162 45.34 0.64 -2.87
CA HIS A 162 45.50 -0.58 -3.64
C HIS A 162 44.52 -0.59 -4.80
N ILE A 163 44.98 -0.88 -6.01
CA ILE A 163 44.11 -1.11 -7.16
C ILE A 163 44.25 -2.56 -7.64
N ALA A 164 43.15 -3.14 -8.11
CA ALA A 164 43.19 -4.35 -8.91
C ALA A 164 42.28 -4.23 -10.13
N LEU A 165 42.79 -4.59 -11.30
CA LEU A 165 42.04 -4.71 -12.53
C LEU A 165 42.02 -6.18 -12.93
N VAL A 166 40.85 -6.82 -12.80
CA VAL A 166 40.65 -8.22 -13.16
C VAL A 166 39.88 -8.26 -14.47
N VAL A 167 40.50 -8.79 -15.52
CA VAL A 167 39.88 -9.01 -16.83
C VAL A 167 39.59 -10.49 -16.96
N ASP A 168 38.33 -10.87 -16.72
CA ASP A 168 37.86 -12.24 -16.85
C ASP A 168 37.20 -12.45 -18.22
N ARG A 169 38.00 -12.88 -19.19
CA ARG A 169 37.57 -13.15 -20.56
C ARG A 169 36.62 -14.34 -20.62
N ALA A 170 36.77 -15.32 -19.73
CA ALA A 170 35.93 -16.51 -19.66
C ALA A 170 34.54 -16.19 -19.11
N ALA A 171 34.45 -15.37 -18.06
CA ALA A 171 33.16 -14.87 -17.53
C ALA A 171 32.59 -13.68 -18.34
N GLY A 172 33.37 -13.12 -19.27
CA GLY A 172 32.96 -12.02 -20.12
C GLY A 172 32.87 -10.67 -19.40
N ASN A 173 33.67 -10.44 -18.35
CA ASN A 173 33.55 -9.30 -17.44
C ASN A 173 34.90 -8.65 -17.08
N ILE A 174 34.87 -7.38 -16.68
CA ILE A 174 35.99 -6.60 -16.15
C ILE A 174 35.63 -6.06 -14.78
N SER A 175 36.46 -6.29 -13.78
CA SER A 175 36.26 -5.79 -12.41
C SER A 175 37.38 -4.83 -12.02
N CYS A 176 37.01 -3.64 -11.55
CA CYS A 176 37.93 -2.59 -11.12
C CYS A 176 37.82 -2.40 -9.60
N PHE A 177 38.81 -2.89 -8.86
CA PHE A 177 38.88 -2.80 -7.41
C PHE A 177 39.71 -1.59 -6.96
N VAL A 178 39.24 -0.90 -5.92
CA VAL A 178 40.03 0.06 -5.13
C VAL A 178 39.93 -0.34 -3.68
N ASN A 179 41.07 -0.48 -3.00
CA ASN A 179 41.16 -0.86 -1.58
C ASN A 179 40.32 -2.12 -1.26
N GLY A 180 40.45 -3.14 -2.12
CA GLY A 180 39.76 -4.42 -1.97
C GLY A 180 38.27 -4.42 -2.32
N TYR A 181 37.73 -3.33 -2.88
CA TYR A 181 36.29 -3.23 -3.22
C TYR A 181 36.03 -2.97 -4.70
N CYS A 182 35.13 -3.75 -5.29
CA CYS A 182 34.58 -3.54 -6.63
C CYS A 182 33.08 -3.20 -6.53
N GLY A 183 32.65 -2.16 -7.26
CA GLY A 183 31.22 -1.78 -7.35
C GLY A 183 30.36 -2.70 -8.23
N GLY A 184 30.87 -3.88 -8.58
CA GLY A 184 30.29 -4.83 -9.52
C GLY A 184 31.06 -4.92 -10.84
N PRO A 185 31.02 -6.08 -11.53
CA PRO A 185 31.71 -6.27 -12.81
C PRO A 185 31.05 -5.47 -13.94
N SER A 186 31.87 -4.95 -14.86
CA SER A 186 31.43 -4.37 -16.12
C SER A 186 31.49 -5.42 -17.23
N PRO A 187 30.45 -5.60 -18.06
CA PRO A 187 30.47 -6.58 -19.13
C PRO A 187 31.51 -6.22 -20.20
N ILE A 188 32.28 -7.21 -20.64
CA ILE A 188 33.10 -7.10 -21.86
C ILE A 188 32.13 -7.00 -23.04
N ARG A 189 32.40 -6.06 -23.97
CA ARG A 189 31.60 -5.89 -25.18
C ARG A 189 31.46 -7.24 -25.91
N LYS A 190 30.22 -7.64 -26.22
CA LYS A 190 29.92 -8.86 -26.99
C LYS A 190 30.68 -8.86 -28.31
N GLY A 191 31.40 -9.96 -28.59
CA GLY A 191 32.23 -10.11 -29.81
C GLY A 191 33.63 -9.48 -29.72
N PHE A 192 34.08 -9.06 -28.53
CA PHE A 192 35.45 -8.60 -28.33
C PHE A 192 36.44 -9.78 -28.29
N ASP A 193 37.21 -9.99 -29.36
CA ASP A 193 38.15 -11.12 -29.52
C ASP A 193 39.63 -10.68 -29.63
N GLY A 194 39.98 -9.56 -28.98
CA GLY A 194 41.34 -9.01 -29.07
C GLY A 194 42.42 -9.98 -28.58
N ASP A 195 43.38 -10.28 -29.44
CA ASP A 195 44.56 -11.08 -29.12
C ASP A 195 45.77 -10.17 -28.87
N TYR A 196 46.29 -10.23 -27.66
CA TYR A 196 47.41 -9.41 -27.19
C TYR A 196 48.75 -10.16 -27.26
N VAL A 197 48.91 -11.10 -28.20
CA VAL A 197 50.23 -11.65 -28.59
C VAL A 197 51.10 -10.61 -29.32
N LEU A 198 50.50 -9.59 -29.96
CA LEU A 198 51.24 -8.60 -30.76
C LEU A 198 51.85 -7.47 -29.91
N GLY A 199 53.17 -7.29 -30.03
CA GLY A 199 53.93 -6.25 -29.32
C GLY A 199 54.21 -6.63 -27.87
N GLY A 200 55.48 -6.86 -27.52
CA GLY A 200 55.87 -7.29 -26.17
C GLY A 200 56.19 -6.17 -25.18
N GLY A 201 56.14 -4.90 -25.61
CA GLY A 201 56.50 -3.78 -24.75
C GLY A 201 55.45 -3.55 -23.66
N LEU A 202 55.86 -3.63 -22.40
CA LEU A 202 55.07 -3.30 -21.22
C LEU A 202 55.72 -2.12 -20.50
N THR A 203 54.91 -1.13 -20.11
CA THR A 203 55.38 0.01 -19.31
C THR A 203 54.52 0.25 -18.08
N LEU A 204 55.18 0.57 -16.97
CA LEU A 204 54.55 1.26 -15.84
C LEU A 204 54.83 2.76 -16.01
N GLY A 205 53.75 3.53 -16.06
CA GLY A 205 53.74 4.84 -16.70
C GLY A 205 53.65 4.77 -18.23
N SER A 206 53.80 5.91 -18.90
CA SER A 206 53.77 6.00 -20.36
C SER A 206 54.51 7.23 -20.89
N SER A 207 54.95 7.16 -22.15
CA SER A 207 55.45 8.32 -22.88
C SER A 207 54.36 9.33 -23.26
N TRP A 208 53.08 8.97 -23.09
CA TRP A 208 51.94 9.83 -23.33
C TRP A 208 51.11 9.96 -22.06
N HIS A 209 50.95 11.21 -21.60
CA HIS A 209 50.24 11.56 -20.36
C HIS A 209 50.69 10.73 -19.15
N ASN A 210 51.99 10.64 -18.89
CA ASN A 210 52.55 9.76 -17.85
C ASN A 210 51.90 9.96 -16.48
N TYR A 211 51.80 8.87 -15.72
CA TYR A 211 51.40 8.86 -14.32
C TYR A 211 52.28 9.78 -13.47
N TRP A 212 51.66 10.38 -12.45
CA TRP A 212 52.33 11.29 -11.52
C TRP A 212 52.03 10.85 -10.09
N GLY A 213 52.99 10.16 -9.49
CA GLY A 213 52.86 9.62 -8.14
C GLY A 213 53.82 8.46 -7.90
N ALA A 214 53.78 7.94 -6.66
CA ALA A 214 54.49 6.71 -6.32
C ALA A 214 53.67 5.47 -6.74
N MET A 215 54.39 4.41 -7.08
CA MET A 215 53.88 3.08 -7.37
C MET A 215 54.77 2.07 -6.66
N ASP A 216 54.13 1.17 -5.93
CA ASP A 216 54.77 0.11 -5.17
C ASP A 216 54.05 -1.22 -5.42
N GLU A 217 54.74 -2.33 -5.18
CA GLU A 217 54.15 -3.67 -5.12
C GLU A 217 53.22 -3.97 -6.30
N VAL A 218 53.80 -4.19 -7.49
CA VAL A 218 53.06 -4.37 -8.75
C VAL A 218 53.05 -5.83 -9.15
N TRP A 219 51.86 -6.42 -9.25
CA TRP A 219 51.66 -7.79 -9.73
C TRP A 219 50.91 -7.82 -11.05
N ILE A 220 51.31 -8.76 -11.90
CA ILE A 220 50.56 -9.11 -13.09
C ILE A 220 50.35 -10.62 -13.12
N TYR A 221 49.12 -11.05 -13.31
CA TYR A 221 48.74 -12.46 -13.47
C TYR A 221 48.20 -12.69 -14.87
N ARG A 222 48.48 -13.86 -15.47
CA ARG A 222 47.82 -14.34 -16.70
C ARG A 222 46.61 -15.22 -16.40
N ARG A 223 45.86 -14.84 -15.37
CA ARG A 223 44.55 -15.37 -15.04
C ARG A 223 43.72 -14.28 -14.37
N ALA A 224 42.41 -14.47 -14.37
CA ALA A 224 41.55 -13.72 -13.47
C ALA A 224 41.81 -14.21 -12.04
N VAL A 225 42.19 -13.31 -11.14
CA VAL A 225 42.24 -13.63 -9.70
C VAL A 225 40.84 -13.42 -9.11
N SER A 226 40.51 -14.19 -8.07
CA SER A 226 39.23 -14.05 -7.38
C SER A 226 39.18 -12.77 -6.54
N GLU A 227 37.96 -12.30 -6.24
CA GLU A 227 37.75 -11.19 -5.31
C GLU A 227 38.32 -11.48 -3.91
N GLU A 228 38.30 -12.73 -3.47
CA GLU A 228 38.90 -13.17 -2.21
C GLU A 228 40.42 -12.97 -2.22
N GLU A 229 41.09 -13.32 -3.31
CA GLU A 229 42.53 -13.09 -3.48
C GLU A 229 42.87 -11.60 -3.50
N VAL A 230 42.13 -10.76 -4.24
CA VAL A 230 42.33 -9.30 -4.24
C VAL A 230 42.15 -8.71 -2.83
N THR A 231 41.12 -9.15 -2.12
CA THR A 231 40.81 -8.68 -0.76
C THR A 231 41.88 -9.10 0.22
N LYS A 232 42.35 -10.35 0.12
CA LYS A 232 43.44 -10.88 0.94
C LYS A 232 44.73 -10.10 0.74
N GLU A 233 45.09 -9.79 -0.51
CA GLU A 233 46.29 -9.00 -0.81
C GLU A 233 46.17 -7.60 -0.19
N PHE A 234 45.05 -6.92 -0.42
CA PHE A 234 44.79 -5.62 0.20
C PHE A 234 44.89 -5.66 1.73
N HIS A 235 44.22 -6.61 2.39
CA HIS A 235 44.22 -6.74 3.85
C HIS A 235 45.59 -7.06 4.43
N SER A 236 46.43 -7.79 3.70
CA SER A 236 47.78 -8.14 4.16
C SER A 236 48.70 -6.93 4.34
N ARG A 237 48.42 -5.82 3.63
CA ARG A 237 49.29 -4.63 3.55
C ARG A 237 48.63 -3.32 3.93
N LYS A 238 47.29 -3.27 4.07
CA LYS A 238 46.55 -2.02 4.35
C LYS A 238 47.08 -1.24 5.55
N ASP A 239 47.48 -1.92 6.63
CA ASP A 239 47.95 -1.26 7.85
C ASP A 239 49.36 -0.70 7.66
N THR A 240 50.22 -1.41 6.92
CA THR A 240 51.55 -0.93 6.50
C THR A 240 51.42 0.36 5.68
N PHE A 241 50.52 0.40 4.70
CA PHE A 241 50.31 1.58 3.86
C PHE A 241 49.39 2.65 4.48
N GLY A 242 48.87 2.43 5.69
CA GLY A 242 47.98 3.37 6.38
C GLY A 242 46.61 3.55 5.71
N VAL A 243 46.16 2.57 4.94
CA VAL A 243 44.92 2.62 4.16
C VAL A 243 43.78 1.94 4.93
N LYS A 244 42.64 2.62 4.99
CA LYS A 244 41.42 2.09 5.59
C LYS A 244 40.49 1.55 4.52
N GLU A 245 39.67 0.60 4.91
CA GLU A 245 38.56 0.16 4.07
C GLU A 245 37.49 1.24 4.03
N SER A 246 36.84 1.41 2.88
CA SER A 246 35.70 2.32 2.80
C SER A 246 34.50 1.75 3.57
N GLU A 247 33.69 2.62 4.16
CA GLU A 247 32.44 2.20 4.82
C GLU A 247 31.51 1.45 3.85
N GLN A 248 31.52 1.85 2.57
CA GLN A 248 30.78 1.19 1.50
C GLN A 248 31.24 -0.27 1.29
N ALA A 249 32.54 -0.53 1.31
CA ALA A 249 33.08 -1.88 1.17
C ALA A 249 32.71 -2.77 2.36
N ILE A 250 32.82 -2.22 3.58
CA ILE A 250 32.41 -2.91 4.80
C ILE A 250 30.92 -3.25 4.75
N ALA A 251 30.07 -2.30 4.36
CA ALA A 251 28.63 -2.50 4.25
C ALA A 251 28.24 -3.52 3.17
N ALA A 252 28.88 -3.47 2.00
CA ALA A 252 28.63 -4.42 0.92
C ALA A 252 28.99 -5.86 1.31
N ARG A 253 30.17 -6.09 1.89
CA ARG A 253 30.55 -7.44 2.33
C ARG A 253 29.65 -7.99 3.43
N LYS A 254 29.20 -7.13 4.35
CA LYS A 254 28.19 -7.51 5.36
C LYS A 254 26.89 -7.95 4.69
N ARG A 255 26.42 -7.21 3.69
CA ARG A 255 25.25 -7.57 2.89
C ARG A 255 25.46 -8.90 2.16
N ASP A 256 26.60 -9.12 1.52
CA ASP A 256 26.88 -10.35 0.79
C ASP A 256 26.97 -11.57 1.72
N ALA A 257 27.59 -11.40 2.89
CA ALA A 257 27.62 -12.44 3.92
C ALA A 257 26.21 -12.80 4.40
N LEU A 258 25.35 -11.79 4.59
CA LEU A 258 23.95 -12.00 4.95
C LEU A 258 23.17 -12.72 3.85
N MET A 259 23.33 -12.33 2.59
CA MET A 259 22.68 -12.99 1.44
C MET A 259 23.12 -14.44 1.33
N ARG A 260 24.43 -14.73 1.44
CA ARG A 260 24.95 -16.10 1.48
C ARG A 260 24.37 -16.92 2.64
N ALA A 261 24.21 -16.31 3.81
CA ALA A 261 23.60 -16.99 4.95
C ALA A 261 22.13 -17.38 4.66
N PHE A 262 21.35 -16.50 4.04
CA PHE A 262 19.97 -16.83 3.68
C PHE A 262 19.84 -17.78 2.49
N ASP A 263 20.77 -17.76 1.54
CA ASP A 263 20.85 -18.78 0.48
C ASP A 263 21.17 -20.16 1.06
N ALA A 264 22.10 -20.23 2.02
CA ALA A 264 22.40 -21.46 2.75
C ALA A 264 21.18 -21.95 3.54
N VAL A 265 20.43 -21.05 4.19
CA VAL A 265 19.18 -21.38 4.88
C VAL A 265 18.13 -21.94 3.91
N LYS A 266 17.96 -21.32 2.75
CA LYS A 266 17.02 -21.78 1.70
C LYS A 266 17.37 -23.18 1.23
N ASN A 267 18.63 -23.42 0.88
CA ASN A 267 19.11 -24.72 0.40
C ASN A 267 18.96 -25.81 1.47
N ALA A 268 19.39 -25.52 2.70
CA ALA A 268 19.29 -26.44 3.82
C ALA A 268 17.82 -26.75 4.17
N TRP A 269 16.93 -25.76 4.09
CA TRP A 269 15.50 -26.00 4.29
C TRP A 269 14.92 -26.91 3.20
N GLY A 270 15.26 -26.66 1.93
CA GLY A 270 14.81 -27.49 0.81
C GLY A 270 15.27 -28.95 0.89
N SER A 271 16.42 -29.21 1.52
CA SER A 271 16.93 -30.57 1.76
C SER A 271 16.51 -31.18 3.10
N GLY A 272 15.71 -30.47 3.92
CA GLY A 272 15.32 -30.92 5.27
C GLY A 272 16.43 -30.85 6.34
N ASP A 273 17.57 -30.20 6.06
CA ASP A 273 18.65 -30.00 7.03
C ASP A 273 18.37 -28.79 7.93
N HIS A 274 17.42 -28.97 8.84
CA HIS A 274 17.03 -27.95 9.81
C HIS A 274 18.14 -27.62 10.83
N ALA A 275 19.13 -28.49 11.02
CA ALA A 275 20.28 -28.20 11.88
C ALA A 275 21.18 -27.12 11.25
N THR A 276 21.45 -27.20 9.94
CA THR A 276 22.18 -26.14 9.21
C THR A 276 21.39 -24.84 9.19
N VAL A 277 20.06 -24.90 8.97
CA VAL A 277 19.19 -23.71 9.08
C VAL A 277 19.41 -23.00 10.42
N ARG A 278 19.35 -23.74 11.53
CA ARG A 278 19.53 -23.16 12.87
C ARG A 278 20.91 -22.56 13.07
N ARG A 279 21.99 -23.24 12.64
CA ARG A 279 23.36 -22.72 12.78
C ARG A 279 23.56 -21.42 11.99
N SER A 280 23.16 -21.39 10.72
CA SER A 280 23.30 -20.21 9.86
C SER A 280 22.49 -19.03 10.39
N CYS A 281 21.25 -19.27 10.81
CA CYS A 281 20.42 -18.21 11.40
C CYS A 281 20.93 -17.74 12.75
N ALA A 282 21.45 -18.63 13.61
CA ALA A 282 21.99 -18.24 14.92
C ALA A 282 23.16 -17.27 14.80
N ALA A 283 24.01 -17.43 13.78
CA ALA A 283 25.10 -16.49 13.49
C ALA A 283 24.56 -15.08 13.15
N VAL A 284 23.47 -14.99 12.37
CA VAL A 284 22.83 -13.70 12.06
C VAL A 284 22.19 -13.09 13.31
N VAL A 285 21.48 -13.88 14.11
CA VAL A 285 20.86 -13.39 15.37
C VAL A 285 21.91 -12.85 16.35
N ALA A 286 23.07 -13.49 16.42
CA ALA A 286 24.15 -13.11 17.32
C ALA A 286 24.98 -11.89 16.87
N ALA A 287 24.73 -11.36 15.66
CA ALA A 287 25.45 -10.23 15.08
C ALA A 287 24.74 -8.89 15.38
N PRO A 288 25.08 -8.17 16.47
CA PRO A 288 24.34 -6.98 16.92
C PRO A 288 24.33 -5.83 15.90
N GLU A 289 25.32 -5.80 15.00
CA GLU A 289 25.42 -4.83 13.91
C GLU A 289 24.46 -5.12 12.75
N MET A 290 23.81 -6.29 12.73
CA MET A 290 22.76 -6.59 11.76
C MET A 290 21.46 -5.86 12.11
N PRO A 291 20.81 -5.19 11.13
CA PRO A 291 19.50 -4.59 11.31
C PRO A 291 18.49 -5.55 11.98
N PRO A 292 17.63 -5.05 12.90
CA PRO A 292 16.72 -5.91 13.68
C PRO A 292 15.78 -6.78 12.82
N HIS A 293 15.37 -6.32 11.64
CA HIS A 293 14.49 -7.09 10.75
C HIS A 293 15.18 -8.34 10.16
N PHE A 294 16.49 -8.29 9.88
CA PHE A 294 17.24 -9.48 9.45
C PHE A 294 17.45 -10.46 10.60
N ARG A 295 17.80 -9.96 11.79
CA ARG A 295 17.95 -10.79 13.00
C ARG A 295 16.65 -11.49 13.35
N SER A 296 15.56 -10.75 13.39
CA SER A 296 14.24 -11.30 13.70
C SER A 296 13.75 -12.30 12.65
N TYR A 297 14.00 -12.08 11.36
CA TYR A 297 13.70 -13.08 10.34
C TYR A 297 14.52 -14.36 10.55
N ALA A 298 15.83 -14.26 10.75
CA ALA A 298 16.67 -15.42 11.06
C ALA A 298 16.16 -16.17 12.31
N HIS A 299 15.74 -15.42 13.33
CA HIS A 299 15.16 -15.99 14.55
C HIS A 299 13.83 -16.72 14.29
N LEU A 300 12.95 -16.15 13.47
CA LEU A 300 11.71 -16.83 13.03
C LEU A 300 12.04 -18.14 12.31
N ARG A 301 13.05 -18.16 11.43
CA ARG A 301 13.48 -19.39 10.75
C ARG A 301 13.98 -20.46 11.71
N ILE A 302 14.66 -20.09 12.81
CA ILE A 302 15.02 -21.03 13.89
C ILE A 302 13.75 -21.62 14.51
N ALA A 303 12.81 -20.77 14.94
CA ALA A 303 11.57 -21.21 15.60
C ALA A 303 10.72 -22.11 14.67
N GLN A 304 10.58 -21.72 13.41
CA GLN A 304 9.85 -22.48 12.39
C GLN A 304 10.53 -23.82 12.08
N SER A 305 11.87 -23.91 12.14
CA SER A 305 12.58 -25.18 11.94
C SER A 305 12.22 -26.20 13.03
N PHE A 306 12.17 -25.78 14.30
CA PHE A 306 11.73 -26.64 15.40
C PHE A 306 10.26 -27.02 15.28
N ALA A 307 9.40 -26.08 14.87
CA ALA A 307 7.98 -26.37 14.65
C ALA A 307 7.79 -27.41 13.54
N THR A 308 8.58 -27.34 12.47
CA THR A 308 8.57 -28.31 11.35
C THR A 308 9.02 -29.70 11.81
N GLU A 309 10.04 -29.79 12.67
CA GLU A 309 10.47 -31.03 13.34
C GLU A 309 9.49 -31.50 14.44
N LYS A 310 8.33 -30.84 14.61
CA LYS A 310 7.32 -31.10 15.65
C LYS A 310 7.87 -30.96 17.09
N ASN A 311 8.96 -30.20 17.27
CA ASN A 311 9.50 -29.86 18.59
C ASN A 311 8.85 -28.57 19.12
N ALA A 312 7.60 -28.71 19.60
CA ALA A 312 6.79 -27.57 20.05
C ALA A 312 7.41 -26.80 21.22
N MET A 313 8.10 -27.48 22.15
CA MET A 313 8.73 -26.84 23.31
C MET A 313 9.88 -25.93 22.90
N ALA A 314 10.77 -26.39 22.02
CA ALA A 314 11.88 -25.58 21.52
C ALA A 314 11.36 -24.42 20.65
N ALA A 315 10.40 -24.69 19.76
CA ALA A 315 9.77 -23.66 18.93
C ALA A 315 9.16 -22.55 19.79
N ARG A 316 8.38 -22.93 20.82
CA ARG A 316 7.79 -21.99 21.78
C ARG A 316 8.85 -21.16 22.48
N GLY A 317 9.94 -21.78 22.96
CA GLY A 317 11.04 -21.08 23.61
C GLY A 317 11.65 -19.97 22.74
N GLU A 318 11.82 -20.24 21.43
CA GLU A 318 12.30 -19.23 20.49
C GLU A 318 11.26 -18.15 20.20
N TYR A 319 9.99 -18.51 19.99
CA TYR A 319 8.92 -17.52 19.79
C TYR A 319 8.74 -16.58 20.98
N VAL A 320 8.89 -17.07 22.22
CA VAL A 320 8.87 -16.21 23.42
C VAL A 320 9.97 -15.15 23.34
N LYS A 321 11.21 -15.54 23.01
CA LYS A 321 12.33 -14.59 22.85
C LYS A 321 12.05 -13.57 21.75
N ILE A 322 11.51 -14.00 20.61
CA ILE A 322 11.14 -13.10 19.50
C ILE A 322 10.11 -12.07 19.98
N SER A 323 9.04 -12.53 20.64
CA SER A 323 7.95 -11.66 21.08
C SER A 323 8.36 -10.62 22.14
N SER A 324 9.40 -10.92 22.94
CA SER A 324 9.90 -10.03 24.00
C SER A 324 11.04 -9.11 23.58
N THR A 325 11.66 -9.34 22.42
CA THR A 325 12.78 -8.52 21.93
C THR A 325 12.22 -7.22 21.31
N THR A 326 12.35 -6.10 22.01
CA THR A 326 11.62 -4.86 21.71
C THR A 326 12.06 -4.15 20.42
N ASP A 327 13.28 -4.37 19.95
CA ASP A 327 13.81 -3.78 18.71
C ASP A 327 13.42 -4.58 17.45
N TYR A 328 12.91 -5.81 17.59
CA TYR A 328 12.41 -6.59 16.47
C TYR A 328 11.15 -5.95 15.87
N PRO A 329 10.87 -6.09 14.56
CA PRO A 329 9.66 -5.57 13.94
C PRO A 329 8.39 -6.05 14.64
N ALA A 330 7.41 -5.14 14.79
CA ALA A 330 6.15 -5.47 15.46
C ALA A 330 5.41 -6.65 14.81
N THR A 331 5.45 -6.78 13.48
CA THR A 331 4.85 -7.91 12.75
C THR A 331 5.44 -9.25 13.20
N HIS A 332 6.76 -9.35 13.34
CA HIS A 332 7.44 -10.56 13.80
C HIS A 332 7.13 -10.88 15.26
N ARG A 333 7.04 -9.85 16.13
CA ARG A 333 6.68 -10.04 17.54
C ARG A 333 5.22 -10.49 17.69
N HIS A 334 4.30 -9.90 16.91
CA HIS A 334 2.88 -10.30 16.89
C HIS A 334 2.73 -11.74 16.39
N GLU A 335 3.40 -12.09 15.29
CA GLU A 335 3.42 -13.46 14.74
C GLU A 335 3.90 -14.47 15.79
N ALA A 336 5.02 -14.18 16.46
CA ALA A 336 5.59 -15.04 17.49
C ALA A 336 4.67 -15.18 18.70
N ALA A 337 4.06 -14.09 19.17
CA ALA A 337 3.12 -14.12 20.29
C ALA A 337 1.88 -14.97 19.97
N GLU A 338 1.38 -14.92 18.73
CA GLU A 338 0.31 -15.81 18.29
C GLU A 338 0.76 -17.27 18.23
N CYS A 339 1.96 -17.55 17.70
CA CYS A 339 2.49 -18.92 17.67
C CYS A 339 2.65 -19.52 19.09
N VAL A 340 3.07 -18.70 20.08
CA VAL A 340 3.09 -19.13 21.49
C VAL A 340 1.70 -19.51 21.98
N LYS A 341 0.68 -18.68 21.70
CA LYS A 341 -0.71 -18.98 22.08
C LYS A 341 -1.21 -20.26 21.41
N GLU A 342 -0.90 -20.45 20.13
CA GLU A 342 -1.28 -21.64 19.37
C GLU A 342 -0.65 -22.91 19.95
N ILE A 343 0.65 -22.88 20.25
CA ILE A 343 1.35 -24.00 20.89
C ILE A 343 0.78 -24.29 22.28
N ASP A 344 0.53 -23.26 23.09
CA ASP A 344 -0.01 -23.40 24.44
C ASP A 344 -1.43 -23.98 24.46
N ARG A 345 -2.23 -23.71 23.42
CA ARG A 345 -3.55 -24.32 23.25
C ARG A 345 -3.46 -25.79 22.87
N VAL A 346 -2.60 -26.14 21.91
CA VAL A 346 -2.38 -27.54 21.52
C VAL A 346 -1.89 -28.36 22.70
N ALA A 347 -0.99 -27.81 23.53
CA ALA A 347 -0.51 -28.45 24.75
C ALA A 347 -1.62 -28.74 25.78
N LYS A 348 -2.74 -28.03 25.72
CA LYS A 348 -3.94 -28.23 26.56
C LYS A 348 -4.99 -29.15 25.90
N GLY A 349 -4.67 -29.76 24.75
CA GLY A 349 -5.62 -30.58 23.99
C GLY A 349 -6.68 -29.78 23.21
N LEU A 350 -6.46 -28.47 23.03
CA LEU A 350 -7.34 -27.60 22.26
C LEU A 350 -6.85 -27.44 20.81
N SER A 351 -7.72 -26.97 19.92
CA SER A 351 -7.31 -26.52 18.59
C SER A 351 -6.29 -25.39 18.69
N ALA A 352 -5.29 -25.38 17.80
CA ALA A 352 -4.25 -24.35 17.76
C ALA A 352 -4.85 -22.93 17.71
N ARG A 353 -5.88 -22.75 16.87
CA ARG A 353 -6.62 -21.49 16.80
C ARG A 353 -7.96 -21.57 17.52
N ASP A 354 -8.40 -20.43 18.02
CA ASP A 354 -9.72 -20.20 18.61
C ASP A 354 -10.45 -19.15 17.79
N PRO A 355 -11.37 -19.53 16.89
CA PRO A 355 -12.13 -18.55 16.13
C PRO A 355 -12.94 -17.58 17.01
N LEU A 356 -13.25 -17.95 18.26
CA LEU A 356 -13.95 -17.08 19.20
C LEU A 356 -13.02 -16.04 19.87
N ALA A 357 -11.70 -16.22 19.80
CA ALA A 357 -10.75 -15.27 20.42
C ALA A 357 -10.62 -13.96 19.64
N THR A 358 -11.07 -13.94 18.38
CA THR A 358 -11.10 -12.75 17.52
C THR A 358 -12.49 -12.12 17.46
N ARG A 359 -13.47 -12.64 18.22
CA ARG A 359 -14.85 -12.16 18.19
C ARG A 359 -15.19 -11.36 19.45
N THR A 360 -15.91 -10.27 19.29
CA THR A 360 -16.41 -9.46 20.40
C THR A 360 -17.46 -10.26 21.16
N LYS A 361 -17.24 -10.41 22.47
CA LYS A 361 -18.17 -11.12 23.35
C LYS A 361 -19.20 -10.14 23.90
N VAL A 362 -20.43 -10.24 23.42
CA VAL A 362 -21.57 -9.48 23.93
C VAL A 362 -22.48 -10.42 24.73
N PRO A 363 -22.62 -10.26 26.06
CA PRO A 363 -23.54 -11.07 26.85
C PRO A 363 -24.99 -10.81 26.41
N ARG A 364 -25.77 -11.87 26.19
CA ARG A 364 -27.20 -11.77 25.93
C ARG A 364 -27.98 -11.57 27.22
N ILE A 365 -28.86 -10.58 27.21
CA ILE A 365 -29.80 -10.34 28.32
C ILE A 365 -31.04 -11.19 28.09
N THR A 366 -31.22 -12.25 28.88
CA THR A 366 -32.35 -13.20 28.75
C THR A 366 -33.45 -13.00 29.79
N THR A 367 -33.17 -12.22 30.84
CA THR A 367 -34.10 -11.92 31.93
C THR A 367 -34.14 -10.42 32.17
N PHE A 368 -35.34 -9.85 32.30
CA PHE A 368 -35.55 -8.44 32.56
C PHE A 368 -36.27 -8.27 33.91
N ALA A 369 -35.90 -7.22 34.65
CA ALA A 369 -36.57 -6.82 35.89
C ALA A 369 -37.93 -6.16 35.60
N ALA A 370 -38.06 -5.52 34.43
CA ALA A 370 -39.31 -4.99 33.90
C ALA A 370 -39.34 -5.09 32.38
N GLU A 371 -40.52 -5.24 31.80
CA GLU A 371 -40.73 -5.26 30.36
C GLU A 371 -41.85 -4.29 29.93
N VAL A 372 -41.60 -3.57 28.85
CA VAL A 372 -42.56 -2.69 28.16
C VAL A 372 -42.81 -3.27 26.77
N TYR A 373 -44.06 -3.33 26.32
CA TYR A 373 -44.45 -3.91 25.04
C TYR A 373 -44.92 -2.83 24.07
N VAL A 374 -44.50 -2.94 22.80
CA VAL A 374 -44.88 -2.04 21.71
C VAL A 374 -45.48 -2.87 20.57
N ALA A 375 -46.58 -2.42 19.98
CA ALA A 375 -47.30 -3.13 18.92
C ALA A 375 -47.88 -2.14 17.88
N PRO A 376 -48.03 -2.51 16.60
CA PRO A 376 -48.56 -1.61 15.57
C PRO A 376 -50.00 -1.14 15.85
N GLY A 377 -50.79 -1.99 16.53
CA GLY A 377 -52.16 -1.68 16.97
C GLY A 377 -52.25 -1.18 18.42
N GLY A 378 -51.12 -0.84 19.04
CA GLY A 378 -51.07 -0.31 20.40
C GLY A 378 -51.55 1.13 20.49
N SER A 379 -51.44 1.71 21.69
CA SER A 379 -51.73 3.12 21.96
C SER A 379 -50.77 3.64 23.03
N ASP A 380 -50.19 4.83 22.84
CA ASP A 380 -49.31 5.42 23.85
C ASP A 380 -50.04 5.88 25.12
N ALA A 381 -51.37 5.77 25.15
CA ALA A 381 -52.17 5.91 26.37
C ALA A 381 -52.29 4.60 27.18
N ASN A 382 -51.81 3.48 26.65
CA ASN A 382 -51.83 2.19 27.34
C ASN A 382 -50.71 2.10 28.39
N ASP A 383 -50.78 1.08 29.25
CA ASP A 383 -49.80 0.86 30.33
C ASP A 383 -48.50 0.15 29.88
N GLY A 384 -48.41 -0.25 28.61
CA GLY A 384 -47.24 -0.92 28.04
C GLY A 384 -47.07 -2.37 28.45
N THR A 385 -48.12 -3.01 29.00
CA THR A 385 -48.14 -4.45 29.20
C THR A 385 -48.34 -5.20 27.88
N ARG A 386 -48.03 -6.50 27.83
CA ARG A 386 -48.29 -7.32 26.64
C ARG A 386 -49.76 -7.34 26.22
N ALA A 387 -50.67 -7.21 27.19
CA ALA A 387 -52.12 -7.16 26.95
C ALA A 387 -52.59 -5.78 26.46
N SER A 388 -51.88 -4.72 26.82
CA SER A 388 -52.18 -3.33 26.44
C SER A 388 -50.89 -2.62 26.01
N PRO A 389 -50.36 -2.95 24.81
CA PRO A 389 -49.06 -2.46 24.36
C PRO A 389 -49.12 -0.99 23.92
N LEU A 390 -47.97 -0.31 23.99
CA LEU A 390 -47.78 1.04 23.46
C LEU A 390 -47.72 1.03 21.93
N ALA A 391 -47.89 2.19 21.30
CA ALA A 391 -47.85 2.32 19.84
C ALA A 391 -46.44 2.66 19.32
N THR A 392 -45.68 3.46 20.07
CA THR A 392 -44.44 4.08 19.59
C THR A 392 -43.23 3.79 20.49
N LEU A 393 -42.03 4.03 19.95
CA LEU A 393 -40.80 3.98 20.74
C LEU A 393 -40.71 5.14 21.74
N GLN A 394 -41.33 6.28 21.44
CA GLN A 394 -41.41 7.43 22.34
C GLN A 394 -42.24 7.09 23.57
N GLY A 395 -43.43 6.50 23.37
CA GLY A 395 -44.24 5.97 24.47
C GLY A 395 -43.45 4.95 25.29
N ALA A 396 -42.73 4.04 24.63
CA ALA A 396 -41.92 3.05 25.32
C ALA A 396 -40.78 3.65 26.15
N ARG A 397 -40.07 4.66 25.63
CA ARG A 397 -39.06 5.43 26.37
C ARG A 397 -39.68 6.05 27.62
N ASP A 398 -40.82 6.71 27.47
CA ASP A 398 -41.48 7.40 28.58
C ASP A 398 -41.94 6.40 29.67
N ALA A 399 -42.43 5.22 29.26
CA ALA A 399 -42.75 4.13 30.17
C ALA A 399 -41.50 3.57 30.89
N VAL A 400 -40.37 3.42 30.20
CA VAL A 400 -39.10 3.03 30.82
C VAL A 400 -38.65 4.06 31.86
N ARG A 401 -38.76 5.36 31.56
CA ARG A 401 -38.44 6.43 32.53
C ARG A 401 -39.32 6.33 33.77
N ALA A 402 -40.62 6.11 33.60
CA ALA A 402 -41.54 5.93 34.73
C ALA A 402 -41.16 4.71 35.59
N ILE A 403 -40.91 3.55 34.98
CA ILE A 403 -40.46 2.32 35.67
C ILE A 403 -39.18 2.56 36.47
N ARG A 404 -38.24 3.33 35.90
CA ARG A 404 -36.97 3.68 36.57
C ARG A 404 -37.19 4.62 37.74
N ALA A 405 -38.09 5.59 37.61
CA ALA A 405 -38.48 6.49 38.68
C ALA A 405 -39.14 5.76 39.87
N GLU A 406 -39.78 4.60 39.62
CA GLU A 406 -40.34 3.72 40.66
C GLU A 406 -39.29 2.85 41.37
N GLY A 407 -38.01 2.92 40.96
CA GLY A 407 -36.90 2.26 41.65
C GLY A 407 -36.49 0.91 41.07
N VAL A 408 -36.94 0.54 39.85
CA VAL A 408 -36.48 -0.67 39.17
C VAL A 408 -35.02 -0.50 38.72
N ASP A 409 -34.12 -1.28 39.31
CA ASP A 409 -32.67 -1.14 39.15
C ASP A 409 -32.02 -2.27 38.33
N GLY A 410 -32.80 -3.22 37.80
CA GLY A 410 -32.33 -4.30 36.93
C GLY A 410 -32.53 -4.05 35.42
N PRO A 411 -32.09 -4.97 34.55
CA PRO A 411 -32.23 -4.83 33.10
C PRO A 411 -33.68 -4.61 32.70
N THR A 412 -33.95 -3.61 31.85
CA THR A 412 -35.32 -3.29 31.40
C THR A 412 -35.44 -3.53 29.91
N GLY A 413 -36.44 -4.32 29.51
CA GLY A 413 -36.66 -4.71 28.12
C GLY A 413 -37.82 -3.95 27.48
N VAL A 414 -37.60 -3.33 26.33
CA VAL A 414 -38.66 -2.85 25.44
C VAL A 414 -38.86 -3.89 24.35
N ARG A 415 -39.93 -4.68 24.47
CA ARG A 415 -40.30 -5.80 23.60
C ARG A 415 -41.19 -5.29 22.47
N ILE A 416 -40.64 -5.28 21.26
CA ILE A 416 -41.33 -4.73 20.09
C ILE A 416 -41.88 -5.90 19.27
N LEU A 417 -43.21 -5.98 19.16
CA LEU A 417 -43.90 -7.05 18.46
C LEU A 417 -43.72 -6.95 16.93
N PRO A 418 -43.90 -8.05 16.18
CA PRO A 418 -43.86 -8.03 14.73
C PRO A 418 -44.86 -7.03 14.13
N GLY A 419 -44.41 -6.28 13.12
CA GLY A 419 -45.22 -5.37 12.33
C GLY A 419 -44.47 -4.11 11.90
N GLU A 420 -45.19 -3.27 11.18
CA GLU A 420 -44.67 -2.00 10.65
C GLU A 420 -45.13 -0.83 11.53
N TYR A 421 -44.20 0.05 11.87
CA TYR A 421 -44.37 1.20 12.75
C TYR A 421 -44.04 2.46 11.97
N ALA A 422 -45.03 3.31 11.72
CA ALA A 422 -44.82 4.56 11.01
C ALA A 422 -43.95 5.52 11.86
N VAL A 423 -42.84 5.99 11.29
CA VAL A 423 -41.94 6.96 11.92
C VAL A 423 -42.16 8.32 11.30
N THR A 424 -42.77 9.21 12.06
CA THR A 424 -43.05 10.61 11.64
C THR A 424 -42.22 11.64 12.39
N GLN A 425 -41.49 11.21 13.42
CA GLN A 425 -40.62 12.04 14.25
C GLN A 425 -39.47 11.21 14.82
N THR A 426 -38.35 11.87 15.17
CA THR A 426 -37.18 11.26 15.82
C THR A 426 -37.52 10.62 17.18
N LEU A 427 -36.92 9.46 17.48
CA LEU A 427 -36.78 8.95 18.85
C LEU A 427 -35.54 9.58 19.49
N GLU A 428 -35.75 10.43 20.49
CA GLU A 428 -34.67 11.06 21.26
C GLU A 428 -34.44 10.32 22.58
N LEU A 429 -33.20 9.83 22.78
CA LEU A 429 -32.69 9.30 24.02
C LEU A 429 -31.59 10.22 24.56
N SER A 430 -31.67 10.50 25.85
CA SER A 430 -30.81 11.42 26.59
C SER A 430 -30.17 10.71 27.79
N ALA A 431 -29.37 11.42 28.59
CA ALA A 431 -28.77 10.86 29.80
C ALA A 431 -29.79 10.21 30.76
N GLU A 432 -31.05 10.67 30.78
CA GLU A 432 -32.15 10.08 31.58
C GLU A 432 -32.48 8.64 31.18
N ASP A 433 -32.21 8.27 29.92
CA ASP A 433 -32.52 6.96 29.34
C ASP A 433 -31.38 5.94 29.55
N SER A 434 -30.37 6.30 30.33
CA SER A 434 -29.20 5.45 30.56
C SER A 434 -29.50 4.27 31.48
N GLY A 435 -28.99 3.11 31.10
CA GLY A 435 -28.86 1.94 31.96
C GLY A 435 -27.54 1.94 32.73
N THR A 436 -27.18 0.75 33.22
CA THR A 436 -25.83 0.42 33.68
C THR A 436 -25.38 -0.89 33.03
N GLU A 437 -24.11 -1.26 33.15
CA GLU A 437 -23.61 -2.53 32.61
C GLU A 437 -24.38 -3.75 33.16
N GLN A 438 -24.83 -3.69 34.42
CA GLN A 438 -25.63 -4.74 35.05
C GLN A 438 -27.14 -4.59 34.82
N ALA A 439 -27.59 -3.39 34.43
CA ALA A 439 -28.99 -3.06 34.21
C ALA A 439 -29.18 -2.23 32.92
N PRO A 440 -28.89 -2.80 31.75
CA PRO A 440 -29.04 -2.10 30.48
C PRO A 440 -30.51 -1.89 30.13
N ILE A 441 -30.77 -0.91 29.27
CA ILE A 441 -32.07 -0.73 28.61
C ILE A 441 -31.98 -1.37 27.21
N VAL A 442 -32.88 -2.31 26.91
CA VAL A 442 -32.79 -3.12 25.69
C VAL A 442 -34.06 -2.98 24.87
N TYR A 443 -33.98 -2.27 23.75
CA TYR A 443 -34.99 -2.23 22.71
C TYR A 443 -34.81 -3.43 21.79
N ARG A 444 -35.71 -4.42 21.89
CA ARG A 444 -35.56 -5.71 21.22
C ARG A 444 -36.80 -6.09 20.42
N ALA A 445 -36.60 -6.48 19.16
CA ALA A 445 -37.64 -7.15 18.39
C ALA A 445 -37.94 -8.53 18.99
N GLU A 446 -39.22 -8.85 19.18
CA GLU A 446 -39.65 -10.19 19.56
C GLU A 446 -39.24 -11.23 18.51
N GLU A 447 -39.34 -10.86 17.23
CA GLU A 447 -38.81 -11.61 16.10
C GLU A 447 -37.85 -10.73 15.29
N LYS A 448 -36.59 -11.15 15.18
CA LYS A 448 -35.51 -10.40 14.50
C LYS A 448 -35.93 -10.01 13.07
N GLY A 449 -35.81 -8.73 12.76
CA GLY A 449 -36.13 -8.14 11.46
C GLY A 449 -37.63 -7.97 11.17
N LYS A 450 -38.53 -8.33 12.11
CA LYS A 450 -39.99 -8.22 11.91
C LYS A 450 -40.63 -6.98 12.52
N ALA A 451 -39.91 -6.25 13.38
CA ALA A 451 -40.31 -4.92 13.84
C ALA A 451 -39.69 -3.86 12.92
N VAL A 452 -40.48 -3.34 11.98
CA VAL A 452 -40.02 -2.43 10.92
C VAL A 452 -40.44 -0.99 11.23
N PHE A 453 -39.48 -0.14 11.56
CA PHE A 453 -39.66 1.30 11.72
C PHE A 453 -39.56 1.98 10.34
N TYR A 454 -40.70 2.37 9.80
CA TYR A 454 -40.88 2.80 8.42
C TYR A 454 -41.10 4.31 8.33
N GLY A 455 -40.16 5.03 7.72
CA GLY A 455 -40.19 6.49 7.57
C GLY A 455 -40.80 7.01 6.27
N GLY A 456 -41.46 6.12 5.50
CA GLY A 456 -41.93 6.40 4.15
C GLY A 456 -43.44 6.53 4.02
N LYS A 457 -43.88 6.62 2.76
CA LYS A 457 -45.29 6.62 2.38
C LYS A 457 -45.49 5.85 1.07
N ARG A 458 -46.52 5.00 1.05
CA ARG A 458 -46.97 4.27 -0.16
C ARG A 458 -47.83 5.18 -1.02
N LEU A 459 -47.56 5.15 -2.33
CA LEU A 459 -48.28 5.89 -3.36
C LEU A 459 -49.28 4.98 -4.08
N SER A 460 -50.37 5.56 -4.56
CA SER A 460 -51.41 4.87 -5.35
C SER A 460 -52.13 5.88 -6.25
N GLY A 461 -53.02 5.41 -7.12
CA GLY A 461 -53.79 6.28 -8.01
C GLY A 461 -53.01 6.74 -9.23
N PHE A 462 -52.12 5.88 -9.75
CA PHE A 462 -51.36 6.17 -10.95
C PHE A 462 -52.26 6.11 -12.19
N THR A 463 -52.17 7.12 -13.04
CA THR A 463 -52.96 7.22 -14.29
C THR A 463 -52.05 7.55 -15.47
N PRO A 464 -52.40 7.21 -16.71
CA PRO A 464 -51.63 7.62 -17.88
C PRO A 464 -51.53 9.15 -17.99
N VAL A 465 -50.38 9.65 -18.49
CA VAL A 465 -50.21 11.09 -18.74
C VAL A 465 -51.14 11.55 -19.87
N ALA A 466 -52.09 12.42 -19.56
CA ALA A 466 -53.12 12.90 -20.50
C ALA A 466 -52.83 14.29 -21.09
N ASP A 467 -52.10 15.15 -20.38
CA ASP A 467 -51.84 16.53 -20.81
C ASP A 467 -50.92 16.57 -22.06
N PRO A 468 -51.39 17.09 -23.21
CA PRO A 468 -50.58 17.17 -24.41
C PRO A 468 -49.26 17.93 -24.23
N ALA A 469 -49.25 19.01 -23.44
CA ALA A 469 -48.04 19.82 -23.24
C ALA A 469 -46.95 19.07 -22.48
N ILE A 470 -47.35 18.19 -21.55
CA ILE A 470 -46.43 17.29 -20.84
C ILE A 470 -45.99 16.14 -21.75
N ARG A 471 -46.93 15.53 -22.48
CA ARG A 471 -46.65 14.42 -23.41
C ARG A 471 -45.67 14.82 -24.51
N ASP A 472 -45.75 16.05 -25.01
CA ASP A 472 -44.87 16.54 -26.08
C ASP A 472 -43.40 16.61 -25.63
N ARG A 473 -43.16 16.85 -24.33
CA ARG A 473 -41.81 16.86 -23.72
C ARG A 473 -41.26 15.43 -23.53
N ILE A 474 -42.11 14.45 -23.27
CA ILE A 474 -41.71 13.05 -23.08
C ILE A 474 -41.23 12.45 -24.43
N PRO A 475 -40.11 11.70 -24.46
CA PRO A 475 -39.67 11.01 -25.67
C PRO A 475 -40.75 10.11 -26.26
N GLU A 476 -40.89 10.11 -27.59
CA GLU A 476 -41.96 9.40 -28.30
C GLU A 476 -42.08 7.93 -27.88
N VAL A 477 -40.95 7.25 -27.69
CA VAL A 477 -40.86 5.84 -27.30
C VAL A 477 -41.45 5.51 -25.91
N ALA A 478 -41.67 6.52 -25.07
CA ALA A 478 -42.13 6.40 -23.69
C ALA A 478 -43.50 7.06 -23.43
N ARG A 479 -44.02 7.90 -24.34
CA ARG A 479 -45.26 8.70 -24.12
C ARG A 479 -46.48 7.92 -23.64
N ASP A 480 -46.67 6.70 -24.15
CA ASP A 480 -47.81 5.85 -23.80
C ASP A 480 -47.54 4.89 -22.63
N LYS A 481 -46.34 4.99 -22.03
CA LYS A 481 -45.87 4.12 -20.94
C LYS A 481 -45.63 4.88 -19.64
N VAL A 482 -45.52 6.20 -19.70
CA VAL A 482 -45.36 7.04 -18.51
C VAL A 482 -46.71 7.21 -17.80
N MET A 483 -46.67 7.03 -16.49
CA MET A 483 -47.78 7.20 -15.57
C MET A 483 -47.53 8.40 -14.67
N GLN A 484 -48.60 9.04 -14.20
CA GLN A 484 -48.56 10.18 -13.29
C GLN A 484 -49.32 9.91 -11.99
N CYS A 485 -48.84 10.50 -10.89
CA CYS A 485 -49.46 10.48 -9.58
C CYS A 485 -49.41 11.88 -8.93
N TYR A 486 -50.55 12.33 -8.40
CA TYR A 486 -50.66 13.64 -7.74
C TYR A 486 -50.29 13.53 -6.26
N LEU A 487 -49.09 13.98 -5.89
CA LEU A 487 -48.57 13.81 -4.53
C LEU A 487 -49.39 14.59 -3.48
N ARG A 488 -49.93 15.76 -3.84
CA ARG A 488 -50.83 16.54 -2.96
C ARG A 488 -52.08 15.75 -2.57
N ALA A 489 -52.67 15.00 -3.50
CA ALA A 489 -53.83 14.16 -3.23
C ALA A 489 -53.49 13.02 -2.26
N ALA A 490 -52.26 12.55 -2.29
CA ALA A 490 -51.70 11.61 -1.32
C ALA A 490 -51.22 12.32 -0.03
N GLY A 491 -51.54 13.59 0.21
CA GLY A 491 -51.17 14.33 1.43
C GLY A 491 -49.67 14.62 1.56
N ILE A 492 -48.93 14.64 0.44
CA ILE A 492 -47.51 14.96 0.39
C ILE A 492 -47.35 16.36 -0.21
N THR A 493 -46.82 17.28 0.60
CA THR A 493 -46.62 18.69 0.24
C THR A 493 -45.17 19.14 0.36
N ASP A 494 -44.32 18.36 1.01
CA ASP A 494 -42.87 18.55 1.04
C ASP A 494 -42.20 17.59 0.04
N TYR A 495 -41.65 18.16 -1.04
CA TYR A 495 -40.94 17.44 -2.10
C TYR A 495 -39.41 17.49 -1.96
N GLY A 496 -38.96 18.14 -0.88
CA GLY A 496 -37.99 19.23 -0.90
C GLY A 496 -37.16 19.45 -2.15
N GLU A 497 -35.84 19.57 -2.00
CA GLU A 497 -35.03 20.35 -2.94
C GLU A 497 -33.80 19.60 -3.44
N LEU A 498 -33.53 19.74 -4.74
CA LEU A 498 -32.21 19.46 -5.30
C LEU A 498 -31.30 20.66 -5.03
N LYS A 499 -30.07 20.35 -4.61
CA LYS A 499 -28.99 21.30 -4.35
C LYS A 499 -27.69 20.73 -4.89
N VAL A 500 -26.66 21.57 -4.94
CA VAL A 500 -25.27 21.15 -5.17
C VAL A 500 -24.85 20.15 -4.07
N ARG A 501 -24.28 19.02 -4.49
CA ARG A 501 -23.80 17.92 -3.65
C ARG A 501 -22.48 17.38 -4.18
N GLY A 502 -21.83 16.51 -3.42
CA GLY A 502 -20.56 15.87 -3.78
C GLY A 502 -19.36 16.44 -3.01
N PHE A 503 -18.16 16.07 -3.45
CA PHE A 503 -16.94 16.39 -2.71
C PHE A 503 -16.61 17.89 -2.68
N GLY A 504 -16.28 18.38 -1.49
CA GLY A 504 -15.95 19.80 -1.27
C GLY A 504 -17.13 20.76 -1.44
N GLN A 505 -18.36 20.23 -1.51
CA GLN A 505 -19.60 21.02 -1.61
C GLN A 505 -20.22 21.29 -0.24
N PRO A 506 -21.11 22.30 -0.12
CA PRO A 506 -21.87 22.54 1.10
C PRO A 506 -22.70 21.31 1.53
N PRO A 507 -23.00 21.16 2.84
CA PRO A 507 -23.87 20.09 3.33
C PRO A 507 -25.21 20.10 2.60
N SER A 508 -25.53 18.99 1.96
CA SER A 508 -26.73 18.86 1.14
C SER A 508 -27.96 18.47 1.98
N PRO A 509 -29.15 19.01 1.67
CA PRO A 509 -30.38 18.74 2.43
C PRO A 509 -30.90 17.31 2.20
N PRO A 510 -31.89 16.85 2.99
CA PRO A 510 -32.60 15.59 2.75
C PRO A 510 -33.10 15.46 1.29
N THR A 511 -32.78 14.34 0.63
CA THR A 511 -33.16 14.07 -0.77
C THR A 511 -34.32 13.10 -0.82
N LEU A 512 -35.33 13.40 -1.64
CA LEU A 512 -36.42 12.47 -1.90
C LEU A 512 -35.99 11.41 -2.91
N GLU A 513 -36.28 10.15 -2.59
CA GLU A 513 -36.07 9.00 -3.47
C GLU A 513 -37.40 8.26 -3.68
N LEU A 514 -37.54 7.65 -4.85
CA LEU A 514 -38.68 6.82 -5.21
C LEU A 514 -38.25 5.36 -5.27
N PHE A 515 -39.05 4.48 -4.67
CA PHE A 515 -38.84 3.05 -4.69
C PHE A 515 -40.02 2.35 -5.37
N PHE A 516 -39.72 1.26 -6.06
CA PHE A 516 -40.68 0.38 -6.72
C PHE A 516 -40.33 -1.06 -6.36
N ASP A 517 -41.23 -1.75 -5.66
CA ASP A 517 -41.03 -3.09 -5.10
C ASP A 517 -39.70 -3.22 -4.34
N GLY A 518 -39.44 -2.23 -3.48
CA GLY A 518 -38.23 -2.17 -2.64
C GLY A 518 -36.94 -1.76 -3.37
N ARG A 519 -36.97 -1.57 -4.70
CA ARG A 519 -35.81 -1.13 -5.49
C ARG A 519 -35.86 0.37 -5.76
N PRO A 520 -34.74 1.11 -5.60
CA PRO A 520 -34.73 2.52 -5.93
C PRO A 520 -34.87 2.73 -7.44
N LEU A 521 -35.71 3.69 -7.83
CA LEU A 521 -35.84 4.15 -9.20
C LEU A 521 -34.82 5.26 -9.50
N THR A 522 -34.49 5.41 -10.78
CA THR A 522 -33.50 6.38 -11.25
C THR A 522 -34.19 7.69 -11.61
N LEU A 523 -33.72 8.83 -11.10
CA LEU A 523 -34.16 10.12 -11.65
C LEU A 523 -33.82 10.14 -13.13
N ALA A 524 -34.81 10.42 -13.98
CA ALA A 524 -34.69 10.40 -15.43
C ALA A 524 -33.44 11.18 -15.87
N ARG A 525 -32.58 10.51 -16.64
CA ARG A 525 -31.23 11.00 -16.94
C ARG A 525 -30.73 10.60 -18.32
N TRP A 526 -29.77 11.36 -18.83
CA TRP A 526 -29.02 11.00 -20.03
C TRP A 526 -27.50 11.10 -19.81
N PRO A 527 -26.73 10.09 -20.26
CA PRO A 527 -27.20 8.77 -20.70
C PRO A 527 -27.85 7.97 -19.56
N ASN A 528 -28.69 6.99 -19.91
CA ASN A 528 -29.37 6.13 -18.93
C ASN A 528 -28.38 5.33 -18.08
N GLU A 529 -27.21 5.02 -18.66
CA GLU A 529 -26.10 4.32 -18.04
C GLU A 529 -24.77 5.03 -18.28
N GLY A 530 -23.86 4.96 -17.31
CA GLY A 530 -22.52 5.56 -17.41
C GLY A 530 -22.51 7.09 -17.45
N PHE A 531 -21.52 7.63 -18.16
CA PHE A 531 -21.21 9.05 -18.28
C PHE A 531 -20.83 9.39 -19.73
N VAL A 532 -21.01 10.65 -20.12
CA VAL A 532 -20.49 11.22 -21.37
C VAL A 532 -19.44 12.28 -21.10
N GLY A 533 -18.56 12.49 -22.07
CA GLY A 533 -17.61 13.61 -22.05
C GLY A 533 -18.20 14.91 -22.61
N ILE A 534 -17.37 15.95 -22.63
CA ILE A 534 -17.65 17.22 -23.33
C ILE A 534 -16.87 17.27 -24.65
N LYS A 535 -17.34 18.09 -25.60
CA LYS A 535 -16.61 18.33 -26.86
C LYS A 535 -15.45 19.30 -26.65
N SER A 536 -15.70 20.41 -25.96
CA SER A 536 -14.68 21.38 -25.58
C SER A 536 -15.09 22.16 -24.32
N LEU A 537 -14.12 22.55 -23.50
CA LEU A 537 -14.34 23.45 -22.37
C LEU A 537 -14.09 24.89 -22.84
N ILE A 538 -15.13 25.73 -22.80
CA ILE A 538 -15.06 27.13 -23.27
C ILE A 538 -14.63 28.04 -22.12
N GLU A 539 -15.28 27.90 -20.96
CA GLU A 539 -14.96 28.63 -19.73
C GLU A 539 -14.92 27.67 -18.54
N SER A 540 -13.80 27.64 -17.82
CA SER A 540 -13.65 26.81 -16.61
C SER A 540 -14.58 27.22 -15.45
N GLY A 541 -15.11 28.44 -15.49
CA GLY A 541 -15.74 29.07 -14.33
C GLY A 541 -14.76 29.35 -13.18
N SER A 542 -15.24 30.01 -12.14
CA SER A 542 -14.44 30.25 -10.93
C SER A 542 -15.33 30.57 -9.73
N LYS A 543 -15.10 29.86 -8.63
CA LYS A 543 -15.78 30.12 -7.35
C LYS A 543 -15.44 31.49 -6.78
N LYS A 544 -14.24 32.01 -7.03
CA LYS A 544 -13.73 33.25 -6.41
C LYS A 544 -14.55 34.49 -6.78
N ASP A 545 -14.97 34.54 -8.03
CA ASP A 545 -15.74 35.62 -8.66
C ASP A 545 -17.18 35.19 -9.00
N GLY A 546 -17.60 33.97 -8.60
CA GLY A 546 -18.94 33.44 -8.84
C GLY A 546 -19.23 33.12 -10.31
N ARG A 547 -18.19 33.02 -11.15
CA ARG A 547 -18.34 32.87 -12.60
C ARG A 547 -18.72 31.44 -12.99
N PRO A 548 -19.81 31.23 -13.76
CA PRO A 548 -20.25 29.91 -14.18
C PRO A 548 -19.27 29.28 -15.19
N SER A 549 -19.39 27.96 -15.36
CA SER A 549 -18.64 27.21 -16.36
C SER A 549 -19.44 27.12 -17.65
N VAL A 550 -18.75 27.14 -18.79
CA VAL A 550 -19.36 26.99 -20.12
C VAL A 550 -18.62 25.90 -20.88
N PHE A 551 -19.35 24.94 -21.43
CA PHE A 551 -18.77 23.88 -22.25
C PHE A 551 -19.65 23.53 -23.44
N GLU A 552 -19.00 23.09 -24.51
CA GLU A 552 -19.65 22.56 -25.70
C GLU A 552 -20.02 21.08 -25.48
N TYR A 553 -21.27 20.73 -25.71
CA TYR A 553 -21.77 19.37 -25.51
C TYR A 553 -21.57 18.47 -26.73
N VAL A 554 -21.67 17.15 -26.54
CA VAL A 554 -21.33 16.14 -27.56
C VAL A 554 -22.52 15.60 -28.36
N SER A 555 -23.75 16.02 -28.07
CA SER A 555 -24.97 15.44 -28.64
C SER A 555 -26.09 16.46 -28.78
N ASP A 556 -26.84 16.40 -29.88
CA ASP A 556 -28.01 17.27 -30.12
C ASP A 556 -29.17 17.00 -29.15
N ARG A 557 -29.10 15.91 -28.36
CA ARG A 557 -30.10 15.59 -27.32
C ARG A 557 -30.30 16.74 -26.33
N HIS A 558 -29.25 17.52 -26.07
CA HIS A 558 -29.28 18.70 -25.19
C HIS A 558 -30.31 19.75 -25.62
N ALA A 559 -30.58 19.88 -26.93
CA ALA A 559 -31.55 20.84 -27.46
C ALA A 559 -33.00 20.56 -27.00
N ARG A 560 -33.28 19.34 -26.54
CA ARG A 560 -34.59 18.94 -26.01
C ARG A 560 -34.89 19.58 -24.66
N TRP A 561 -33.87 19.95 -23.88
CA TRP A 561 -34.02 20.35 -22.48
C TRP A 561 -34.25 21.86 -22.27
N THR A 562 -34.47 22.61 -23.35
CA THR A 562 -34.63 24.08 -23.30
C THR A 562 -35.83 24.55 -22.47
N GLN A 563 -36.81 23.68 -22.23
CA GLN A 563 -37.98 23.95 -21.37
C GLN A 563 -37.82 23.44 -19.93
N ALA A 564 -36.70 22.79 -19.59
CA ALA A 564 -36.50 22.22 -18.26
C ALA A 564 -36.02 23.30 -17.26
N SER A 565 -36.85 23.60 -16.26
CA SER A 565 -36.56 24.61 -15.22
C SER A 565 -35.71 24.10 -14.04
N ASP A 566 -35.59 22.78 -13.91
CA ASP A 566 -34.84 22.13 -12.83
C ASP A 566 -33.90 21.03 -13.34
N ALA A 567 -33.22 21.26 -14.45
CA ALA A 567 -32.24 20.31 -14.99
C ALA A 567 -30.88 20.39 -14.27
N TRP A 568 -30.28 19.25 -13.97
CA TRP A 568 -29.00 19.16 -13.26
C TRP A 568 -27.98 18.29 -13.98
N LEU A 569 -26.71 18.53 -13.72
CA LEU A 569 -25.58 17.69 -14.10
C LEU A 569 -25.09 16.96 -12.86
N PHE A 570 -24.72 15.69 -12.98
CA PHE A 570 -23.87 14.98 -12.02
C PHE A 570 -22.61 14.50 -12.74
N GLY A 571 -21.45 14.63 -12.11
CA GLY A 571 -20.23 14.07 -12.69
C GLY A 571 -18.94 14.52 -12.03
N TYR A 572 -17.86 14.29 -12.77
CA TYR A 572 -16.47 14.60 -12.42
C TYR A 572 -15.97 15.70 -13.35
N PHE A 573 -15.81 16.91 -12.83
CA PHE A 573 -15.58 18.11 -13.66
C PHE A 573 -14.14 18.61 -13.67
N ARG A 574 -13.25 18.02 -12.87
CA ARG A 574 -11.82 18.39 -12.78
C ARG A 574 -10.93 17.22 -12.42
N PHE A 575 -11.34 16.52 -11.37
CA PHE A 575 -10.62 15.40 -10.79
C PHE A 575 -11.57 14.22 -10.65
N LEU A 576 -11.13 13.03 -11.05
CA LEU A 576 -11.98 11.84 -11.08
C LEU A 576 -12.23 11.19 -9.69
N TRP A 577 -11.71 11.80 -8.62
CA TRP A 577 -12.02 11.48 -7.22
C TRP A 577 -13.02 12.43 -6.58
N ALA A 578 -13.46 13.49 -7.29
CA ALA A 578 -14.32 14.53 -6.75
C ALA A 578 -15.57 14.69 -7.63
N ASP A 579 -16.65 14.01 -7.23
CA ASP A 579 -17.96 14.17 -7.86
C ASP A 579 -18.62 15.48 -7.43
N ALA A 580 -19.56 15.96 -8.26
CA ALA A 580 -20.49 17.01 -7.87
C ALA A 580 -21.82 16.94 -8.64
N THR A 581 -22.85 17.57 -8.08
CA THR A 581 -24.02 18.03 -8.85
C THR A 581 -23.94 19.51 -9.15
N ILE A 582 -24.38 19.94 -10.34
CA ILE A 582 -24.40 21.35 -10.75
C ILE A 582 -25.67 21.63 -11.55
N LYS A 583 -26.43 22.68 -11.18
CA LYS A 583 -27.64 23.05 -11.91
C LYS A 583 -27.28 23.62 -13.29
N ILE A 584 -28.05 23.26 -14.32
CA ILE A 584 -27.94 23.88 -15.64
C ILE A 584 -28.56 25.28 -15.58
N GLY A 585 -27.85 26.29 -16.05
CA GLY A 585 -28.31 27.68 -16.09
C GLY A 585 -28.98 28.02 -17.41
N SER A 586 -28.31 27.72 -18.54
CA SER A 586 -28.87 27.90 -19.88
C SER A 586 -28.26 26.92 -20.88
N ILE A 587 -28.99 26.68 -21.97
CA ILE A 587 -28.57 25.87 -23.12
C ILE A 587 -28.69 26.74 -24.37
N ASP A 588 -27.59 26.87 -25.11
CA ASP A 588 -27.57 27.51 -26.42
C ASP A 588 -27.49 26.42 -27.50
N THR A 589 -28.55 26.28 -28.28
CA THR A 589 -28.66 25.24 -29.32
C THR A 589 -27.89 25.59 -30.59
N ASP A 590 -27.66 26.87 -30.87
CA ASP A 590 -26.92 27.30 -32.05
C ASP A 590 -25.42 27.15 -31.79
N ALA A 591 -24.95 27.60 -30.62
CA ALA A 591 -23.57 27.46 -30.19
C ALA A 591 -23.20 26.06 -29.67
N HIS A 592 -24.20 25.20 -29.46
CA HIS A 592 -24.05 23.87 -28.85
C HIS A 592 -23.40 23.89 -27.45
N THR A 593 -23.79 24.85 -26.60
CA THR A 593 -23.19 25.02 -25.27
C THR A 593 -24.18 24.87 -24.12
N ILE A 594 -23.67 24.40 -22.98
CA ILE A 594 -24.29 24.54 -21.66
C ILE A 594 -23.53 25.60 -20.87
N THR A 595 -24.28 26.49 -20.22
CA THR A 595 -23.78 27.34 -19.12
C THR A 595 -24.34 26.84 -17.80
N THR A 596 -23.49 26.60 -16.80
CA THR A 596 -23.94 26.21 -15.46
C THR A 596 -24.59 27.39 -14.73
N ALA A 597 -25.53 27.13 -13.83
CA ALA A 597 -26.19 28.19 -13.05
C ALA A 597 -25.24 28.83 -12.03
N GLU A 598 -24.30 28.05 -11.51
CA GLU A 598 -23.31 28.46 -10.52
C GLU A 598 -21.91 27.97 -10.92
N ALA A 599 -20.88 28.51 -10.28
CA ALA A 599 -19.50 28.07 -10.47
C ALA A 599 -19.28 26.65 -9.91
N TYR A 600 -18.41 25.86 -10.55
CA TYR A 600 -17.93 24.63 -9.92
C TYR A 600 -17.05 24.97 -8.71
N HIS A 601 -17.42 24.47 -7.53
CA HIS A 601 -16.84 24.94 -6.27
C HIS A 601 -15.55 24.22 -5.82
N TYR A 602 -15.13 23.14 -6.50
CA TYR A 602 -13.93 22.41 -6.11
C TYR A 602 -12.74 22.77 -7.01
N GLY A 603 -11.56 22.95 -6.39
CA GLY A 603 -10.36 23.40 -7.09
C GLY A 603 -10.47 24.83 -7.64
N GLN A 604 -10.02 25.02 -8.90
CA GLN A 604 -10.04 26.31 -9.60
C GLN A 604 -11.05 26.34 -10.75
N GLY A 605 -12.20 25.68 -10.59
CA GLY A 605 -13.18 25.48 -11.67
C GLY A 605 -12.92 24.20 -12.48
N MET A 606 -13.68 24.00 -13.56
CA MET A 606 -13.61 22.81 -14.40
C MET A 606 -12.26 22.70 -15.15
N GLU A 607 -11.79 21.48 -15.40
CA GLU A 607 -10.53 21.21 -16.13
C GLU A 607 -10.59 19.88 -16.88
N THR A 608 -10.03 19.84 -18.09
CA THR A 608 -10.08 18.67 -18.98
C THR A 608 -8.89 17.71 -18.85
N ARG A 609 -7.88 18.00 -18.01
CA ARG A 609 -6.62 17.22 -17.93
C ARG A 609 -6.86 15.74 -17.59
N GLN A 610 -7.85 15.43 -16.76
CA GLN A 610 -8.22 14.07 -16.39
C GLN A 610 -9.46 13.56 -17.16
N GLY A 611 -9.98 14.36 -18.09
CA GLY A 611 -11.30 14.19 -18.66
C GLY A 611 -12.39 14.79 -17.77
N ILE A 612 -13.44 15.31 -18.40
CA ILE A 612 -14.70 15.64 -17.75
C ILE A 612 -15.69 14.55 -18.15
N ALA A 613 -16.42 14.02 -17.16
CA ALA A 613 -17.42 12.99 -17.37
C ALA A 613 -18.68 13.37 -16.59
N TYR A 614 -19.85 13.39 -17.25
CA TYR A 614 -21.11 13.77 -16.62
C TYR A 614 -22.31 13.00 -17.19
N TYR A 615 -23.43 13.05 -16.47
CA TYR A 615 -24.76 12.81 -17.02
C TYR A 615 -25.67 13.97 -16.61
N ALA A 616 -26.67 14.28 -17.44
CA ALA A 616 -27.73 15.23 -17.10
C ALA A 616 -28.91 14.47 -16.48
N PHE A 617 -29.55 15.00 -15.44
CA PHE A 617 -30.64 14.32 -14.72
C PHE A 617 -31.72 15.29 -14.22
N ASN A 618 -32.81 14.71 -13.71
CA ASN A 618 -34.02 15.41 -13.29
C ASN A 618 -34.71 16.09 -14.48
N LEU A 619 -34.85 15.33 -15.58
CA LEU A 619 -35.39 15.78 -16.86
C LEU A 619 -36.60 14.93 -17.26
N LEU A 620 -37.78 15.55 -17.39
CA LEU A 620 -38.96 14.87 -17.97
C LEU A 620 -38.68 14.45 -19.42
N GLU A 621 -37.88 15.25 -20.12
CA GLU A 621 -37.47 15.03 -21.49
C GLU A 621 -36.61 13.78 -21.69
N GLU A 622 -36.09 13.22 -20.60
CA GLU A 622 -35.24 12.04 -20.60
C GLU A 622 -35.87 10.84 -19.89
N ILE A 623 -37.20 10.86 -19.63
CA ILE A 623 -37.90 9.67 -19.14
C ILE A 623 -38.15 8.69 -20.31
N ASP A 624 -37.14 7.88 -20.62
CA ASP A 624 -37.12 7.07 -21.86
C ASP A 624 -36.95 5.57 -21.62
N ALA A 625 -36.66 5.15 -20.38
CA ALA A 625 -36.51 3.76 -20.00
C ALA A 625 -37.37 3.36 -18.78
N PRO A 626 -37.78 2.08 -18.68
CA PRO A 626 -38.44 1.58 -17.47
C PRO A 626 -37.56 1.76 -16.23
N GLY A 627 -38.18 2.21 -15.14
CA GLY A 627 -37.51 2.51 -13.87
C GLY A 627 -37.04 3.95 -13.72
N GLU A 628 -37.32 4.82 -14.69
CA GLU A 628 -37.05 6.25 -14.60
C GLU A 628 -38.24 7.04 -14.06
N TRP A 629 -37.95 8.14 -13.36
CA TRP A 629 -38.97 9.04 -12.82
C TRP A 629 -38.53 10.50 -12.80
N TYR A 630 -39.52 11.41 -12.79
CA TYR A 630 -39.34 12.84 -12.68
C TYR A 630 -40.43 13.42 -11.76
N LEU A 631 -40.06 14.37 -10.90
CA LEU A 631 -41.01 15.08 -10.03
C LEU A 631 -41.05 16.55 -10.41
N ASP A 632 -42.21 16.98 -10.90
CA ASP A 632 -42.51 18.41 -11.00
C ASP A 632 -42.85 18.93 -9.61
N ARG A 633 -41.87 19.58 -8.98
CA ARG A 633 -41.98 20.12 -7.61
C ARG A 633 -42.91 21.33 -7.52
N GLU A 634 -43.17 22.03 -8.63
CA GLU A 634 -44.06 23.19 -8.64
C GLU A 634 -45.52 22.71 -8.54
N SER A 635 -45.92 21.80 -9.43
CA SER A 635 -47.28 21.24 -9.45
C SER A 635 -47.49 20.13 -8.40
N GLY A 636 -46.43 19.43 -7.99
CA GLY A 636 -46.51 18.26 -7.11
C GLY A 636 -46.95 16.99 -7.82
N ILE A 637 -46.62 16.85 -9.11
CA ILE A 637 -46.95 15.69 -9.94
C ILE A 637 -45.70 14.83 -10.14
N LEU A 638 -45.80 13.58 -9.72
CA LEU A 638 -44.79 12.55 -9.98
C LEU A 638 -45.09 11.88 -11.32
N TYR A 639 -44.09 11.80 -12.20
CA TYR A 639 -44.13 11.07 -13.46
C TYR A 639 -43.15 9.89 -13.38
N VAL A 640 -43.59 8.71 -13.79
CA VAL A 640 -42.79 7.48 -13.73
C VAL A 640 -42.99 6.67 -15.00
N TYR A 641 -41.92 6.13 -15.59
CA TYR A 641 -42.01 5.02 -16.53
C TYR A 641 -41.81 3.75 -15.69
N PRO A 642 -42.90 3.11 -15.25
CA PRO A 642 -42.80 2.07 -14.25
C PRO A 642 -42.30 0.75 -14.89
N PRO A 643 -41.54 -0.08 -14.16
CA PRO A 643 -41.11 -1.40 -14.65
C PRO A 643 -42.26 -2.38 -14.91
N SER A 644 -43.36 -2.25 -14.17
CA SER A 644 -44.62 -3.00 -14.29
C SER A 644 -45.79 -2.08 -13.93
N ASP A 645 -47.04 -2.58 -13.85
CA ASP A 645 -48.18 -1.74 -13.48
C ASP A 645 -47.99 -1.15 -12.05
N PRO A 646 -47.89 0.19 -11.91
CA PRO A 646 -47.66 0.84 -10.62
C PRO A 646 -48.85 0.74 -9.66
N ASN A 647 -50.04 0.38 -10.14
CA ASN A 647 -51.21 0.14 -9.29
C ASN A 647 -51.26 -1.31 -8.75
N GLU A 648 -50.44 -2.22 -9.28
CA GLU A 648 -50.27 -3.59 -8.78
C GLU A 648 -48.96 -3.78 -7.99
N ALA A 649 -48.07 -2.77 -8.02
CA ALA A 649 -46.78 -2.76 -7.34
C ALA A 649 -46.79 -1.93 -6.05
N THR A 650 -45.72 -2.08 -5.25
CA THR A 650 -45.48 -1.22 -4.08
C THR A 650 -44.59 -0.03 -4.47
N VAL A 651 -45.20 1.14 -4.65
CA VAL A 651 -44.49 2.39 -4.97
C VAL A 651 -44.39 3.27 -3.73
N GLU A 652 -43.18 3.69 -3.35
CA GLU A 652 -42.92 4.29 -2.04
C GLU A 652 -41.95 5.48 -2.12
N ILE A 653 -42.15 6.46 -1.24
CA ILE A 653 -41.24 7.59 -1.06
C ILE A 653 -40.83 7.76 0.41
N GLY A 654 -39.57 8.09 0.65
CA GLY A 654 -39.07 8.41 1.99
C GLY A 654 -39.52 9.81 2.43
N MET A 655 -40.11 9.92 3.62
CA MET A 655 -40.69 11.18 4.12
C MET A 655 -39.93 11.78 5.30
N LEU A 656 -39.40 10.95 6.22
CA LEU A 656 -38.71 11.46 7.41
C LEU A 656 -37.41 12.19 7.05
N SER A 657 -37.39 13.50 7.23
CA SER A 657 -36.28 14.41 6.87
C SER A 657 -35.28 14.66 8.00
N GLU A 658 -35.35 13.88 9.07
CA GLU A 658 -34.50 13.95 10.27
C GLU A 658 -34.03 12.54 10.66
N PRO A 659 -33.05 12.38 11.58
CA PRO A 659 -32.62 11.06 12.03
C PRO A 659 -33.76 10.27 12.67
N MET A 660 -33.94 8.98 12.35
CA MET A 660 -34.97 8.17 13.03
C MET A 660 -34.71 8.03 14.53
N VAL A 661 -33.44 7.90 14.92
CA VAL A 661 -33.02 7.74 16.32
C VAL A 661 -31.85 8.67 16.61
N VAL A 662 -31.93 9.40 17.73
CA VAL A 662 -30.82 10.15 18.33
C VAL A 662 -30.64 9.66 19.76
N ALA A 663 -29.46 9.12 20.08
CA ALA A 663 -29.05 8.77 21.43
C ALA A 663 -27.84 9.62 21.82
N GLU A 664 -28.05 10.61 22.67
CA GLU A 664 -27.02 11.59 23.05
C GLU A 664 -26.76 11.57 24.56
N ASN A 665 -25.48 11.44 24.94
CA ASN A 665 -25.05 11.30 26.34
C ASN A 665 -25.69 10.11 27.08
N VAL A 666 -25.94 9.01 26.37
CA VAL A 666 -26.61 7.80 26.89
C VAL A 666 -25.57 6.74 27.27
N SER A 667 -25.85 5.93 28.30
CA SER A 667 -25.05 4.75 28.62
C SER A 667 -25.85 3.45 28.64
N ASP A 668 -25.23 2.36 28.20
CA ASP A 668 -25.74 0.98 28.35
C ASP A 668 -27.13 0.75 27.73
N VAL A 669 -27.38 1.35 26.56
CA VAL A 669 -28.60 1.13 25.75
C VAL A 669 -28.31 0.22 24.56
N ARG A 670 -29.22 -0.72 24.29
CA ARG A 670 -29.11 -1.68 23.19
C ARG A 670 -30.31 -1.64 22.26
N PHE A 671 -30.05 -1.67 20.96
CA PHE A 671 -31.03 -1.93 19.91
C PHE A 671 -30.75 -3.31 19.31
N GLU A 672 -31.69 -4.23 19.42
CA GLU A 672 -31.49 -5.64 19.09
C GLU A 672 -32.55 -6.15 18.12
N GLY A 673 -32.13 -6.56 16.92
CA GLY A 673 -33.00 -7.22 15.95
C GLY A 673 -34.04 -6.33 15.26
N LEU A 674 -33.91 -5.01 15.33
CA LEU A 674 -34.87 -4.05 14.75
C LEU A 674 -34.58 -3.80 13.26
N ALA A 675 -35.61 -3.47 12.48
CA ALA A 675 -35.46 -2.98 11.13
C ALA A 675 -35.82 -1.49 11.07
N PHE A 676 -34.96 -0.67 10.46
CA PHE A 676 -35.19 0.76 10.21
C PHE A 676 -35.13 0.99 8.72
N ASP A 677 -36.18 1.58 8.16
CA ASP A 677 -36.38 1.52 6.72
C ASP A 677 -37.08 2.75 6.13
N LEU A 678 -36.60 3.15 4.94
CA LEU A 678 -37.16 4.19 4.09
C LEU A 678 -37.22 5.61 4.72
N GLY A 679 -36.04 6.17 5.02
CA GLY A 679 -35.88 7.56 5.51
C GLY A 679 -35.36 8.52 4.44
N ARG A 680 -35.79 9.78 4.47
CA ARG A 680 -35.28 10.87 3.60
C ARG A 680 -33.95 11.46 4.11
N TYR A 681 -33.54 11.08 5.32
CA TYR A 681 -32.32 11.53 5.96
C TYR A 681 -31.56 10.36 6.61
N ASN A 682 -30.95 10.57 7.79
CA ASN A 682 -30.12 9.57 8.46
C ASN A 682 -30.96 8.53 9.23
N CYS A 683 -30.42 7.34 9.48
CA CYS A 683 -31.09 6.38 10.35
C CYS A 683 -30.84 6.69 11.84
N MET A 684 -29.60 6.57 12.31
CA MET A 684 -29.31 6.60 13.76
C MET A 684 -28.06 7.42 14.06
N LEU A 685 -28.14 8.29 15.07
CA LEU A 685 -27.02 9.02 15.64
C LEU A 685 -26.83 8.61 17.11
N ILE A 686 -25.67 8.03 17.43
CA ILE A 686 -25.20 7.76 18.79
C ILE A 686 -24.07 8.76 19.08
N LYS A 687 -24.32 9.72 19.96
CA LYS A 687 -23.42 10.84 20.24
C LYS A 687 -23.01 10.88 21.71
N ASP A 688 -21.71 11.06 21.96
CA ASP A 688 -21.13 11.22 23.30
C ASP A 688 -21.61 10.17 24.32
N SER A 689 -21.89 8.97 23.81
CA SER A 689 -22.54 7.88 24.54
C SER A 689 -21.56 6.77 24.88
N THR A 690 -21.89 5.91 25.85
CA THR A 690 -20.97 4.88 26.33
C THR A 690 -21.62 3.50 26.36
N ARG A 691 -20.91 2.48 25.86
CA ARG A 691 -21.40 1.07 25.85
C ARG A 691 -22.78 0.89 25.21
N CYS A 692 -23.13 1.75 24.24
CA CYS A 692 -24.34 1.55 23.44
C CYS A 692 -24.07 0.52 22.33
N LEU A 693 -25.05 -0.34 22.07
CA LEU A 693 -24.92 -1.44 21.10
C LEU A 693 -26.07 -1.44 20.10
N VAL A 694 -25.75 -1.52 18.82
CA VAL A 694 -26.70 -1.88 17.76
C VAL A 694 -26.36 -3.27 17.28
N ALA A 695 -27.23 -4.24 17.53
CA ALA A 695 -26.97 -5.64 17.27
C ALA A 695 -28.07 -6.29 16.43
N GLY A 696 -27.68 -6.99 15.36
CA GLY A 696 -28.61 -7.72 14.48
C GLY A 696 -29.70 -6.89 13.84
N CYS A 697 -29.49 -5.59 13.76
CA CYS A 697 -30.45 -4.68 13.15
C CYS A 697 -30.26 -4.64 11.63
N THR A 698 -31.34 -4.33 10.92
CA THR A 698 -31.32 -4.02 9.48
C THR A 698 -31.58 -2.53 9.29
N VAL A 699 -30.73 -1.84 8.54
CA VAL A 699 -30.90 -0.44 8.16
C VAL A 699 -30.90 -0.37 6.64
N SER A 700 -32.02 0.05 6.06
CA SER A 700 -32.19 0.07 4.61
C SER A 700 -32.87 1.33 4.10
N ARG A 701 -32.58 1.67 2.83
CA ARG A 701 -33.30 2.72 2.07
C ARG A 701 -33.26 4.10 2.74
N MET A 702 -32.09 4.49 3.23
CA MET A 702 -31.87 5.82 3.80
C MET A 702 -31.23 6.74 2.77
N ALA A 703 -31.85 7.87 2.44
CA ALA A 703 -31.24 8.83 1.52
C ALA A 703 -30.02 9.56 2.12
N GLY A 704 -29.93 9.62 3.46
CA GLY A 704 -28.78 10.15 4.19
C GLY A 704 -27.75 9.06 4.54
N ASN A 705 -27.24 9.13 5.78
CA ASN A 705 -26.34 8.14 6.36
C ASN A 705 -27.13 7.00 7.04
N GLY A 706 -26.50 5.83 7.19
CA GLY A 706 -27.02 4.76 8.04
C GLY A 706 -26.81 5.09 9.53
N ILE A 707 -25.83 4.44 10.16
CA ILE A 707 -25.57 4.56 11.61
C ILE A 707 -24.31 5.39 11.87
N THR A 708 -24.43 6.45 12.65
CA THR A 708 -23.32 7.34 13.04
C THR A 708 -23.06 7.22 14.54
N ILE A 709 -21.81 6.90 14.91
CA ILE A 709 -21.25 7.02 16.26
C ILE A 709 -20.28 8.21 16.27
N ARG A 710 -20.49 9.18 17.16
CA ARG A 710 -19.60 10.35 17.34
C ARG A 710 -19.32 10.63 18.82
N GLY A 711 -18.05 10.65 19.19
CA GLY A 711 -17.63 10.83 20.58
C GLY A 711 -17.95 9.63 21.46
N GLY A 712 -17.79 9.80 22.77
CA GLY A 712 -18.02 8.74 23.77
C GLY A 712 -17.01 7.59 23.72
N GLU A 713 -17.33 6.47 24.36
CA GLU A 713 -16.46 5.29 24.37
C GLU A 713 -17.21 3.93 24.30
N ARG A 714 -16.58 2.92 23.69
CA ARG A 714 -17.02 1.51 23.71
C ARG A 714 -18.41 1.23 23.12
N ASN A 715 -18.92 2.12 22.27
CA ASN A 715 -20.10 1.84 21.45
C ASN A 715 -19.79 0.83 20.33
N GLY A 716 -20.78 0.04 19.92
CA GLY A 716 -20.58 -1.07 19.00
C GLY A 716 -21.70 -1.28 17.99
N LEU A 717 -21.32 -1.73 16.79
CA LEU A 717 -22.21 -2.36 15.81
C LEU A 717 -21.82 -3.84 15.71
N LEU A 718 -22.80 -4.74 15.89
CA LEU A 718 -22.57 -6.18 15.82
C LEU A 718 -23.61 -6.85 14.93
N GLY A 719 -23.19 -7.58 13.90
CA GLY A 719 -24.11 -8.46 13.18
C GLY A 719 -25.14 -7.72 12.31
N CYS A 720 -25.01 -6.42 12.04
CA CYS A 720 -26.03 -5.63 11.34
C CYS A 720 -25.97 -5.77 9.81
N ASP A 721 -27.11 -5.56 9.15
CA ASP A 721 -27.23 -5.39 7.70
C ASP A 721 -27.51 -3.93 7.37
N ILE A 722 -26.62 -3.29 6.60
CA ILE A 722 -26.74 -1.86 6.27
C ILE A 722 -26.62 -1.70 4.76
N HIS A 723 -27.71 -1.33 4.09
CA HIS A 723 -27.71 -1.29 2.64
C HIS A 723 -28.68 -0.30 1.99
N ALA A 724 -28.50 -0.06 0.69
CA ALA A 724 -29.27 0.92 -0.07
C ALA A 724 -29.22 2.32 0.57
N ILE A 725 -28.01 2.78 0.87
CA ILE A 725 -27.74 4.05 1.57
C ILE A 725 -27.30 5.12 0.57
N GLY A 726 -27.94 6.29 0.61
CA GLY A 726 -27.65 7.40 -0.30
C GLY A 726 -26.26 8.00 -0.09
N ARG A 727 -25.74 7.95 1.15
CA ARG A 727 -24.43 8.49 1.55
C ARG A 727 -23.60 7.44 2.31
N ARG A 728 -22.99 7.80 3.45
CA ARG A 728 -22.14 6.92 4.26
C ARG A 728 -23.00 5.87 4.96
N ALA A 729 -22.63 4.60 4.84
CA ALA A 729 -23.35 3.56 5.57
C ALA A 729 -23.12 3.69 7.08
N THR A 730 -21.87 3.92 7.50
CA THR A 730 -21.54 4.18 8.90
C THR A 730 -20.46 5.25 9.09
N GLU A 731 -20.55 5.97 10.20
CA GLU A 731 -19.48 6.83 10.73
C GLU A 731 -19.14 6.36 12.15
N VAL A 732 -17.87 6.17 12.46
CA VAL A 732 -17.38 5.76 13.77
C VAL A 732 -16.21 6.66 14.16
N ILE A 733 -16.52 7.67 14.96
CA ILE A 733 -15.61 8.76 15.30
C ILE A 733 -15.53 8.86 16.81
N GLY A 734 -14.35 8.67 17.41
CA GLY A 734 -14.21 8.75 18.87
C GLY A 734 -12.79 8.62 19.40
N GLY A 735 -12.63 8.97 20.68
CA GLY A 735 -11.31 9.17 21.27
C GLY A 735 -10.68 10.51 20.92
N ASP A 736 -9.52 10.77 21.50
CA ASP A 736 -8.82 12.05 21.40
C ASP A 736 -7.37 11.80 20.96
N ARG A 737 -7.02 12.36 19.80
CA ARG A 737 -5.67 12.23 19.23
C ARG A 737 -4.64 13.05 19.97
N GLU A 738 -4.99 14.18 20.57
CA GLU A 738 -4.01 15.01 21.27
C GLU A 738 -3.45 14.27 22.50
N THR A 739 -4.33 13.58 23.22
CA THR A 739 -4.02 12.79 24.41
C THR A 739 -3.81 11.29 24.14
N LEU A 740 -4.02 10.84 22.89
CA LEU A 740 -4.09 9.42 22.51
C LEU A 740 -5.09 8.60 23.36
N THR A 741 -6.14 9.23 23.88
CA THR A 741 -7.19 8.56 24.63
C THR A 741 -8.07 7.76 23.67
N PRO A 742 -8.19 6.43 23.79
CA PRO A 742 -8.93 5.63 22.83
C PRO A 742 -10.44 5.69 23.07
N GLY A 743 -11.23 5.82 22.00
CA GLY A 743 -12.69 5.69 22.07
C GLY A 743 -13.16 4.22 22.07
N ARG A 744 -12.35 3.27 21.61
CA ARG A 744 -12.63 1.81 21.70
C ARG A 744 -13.96 1.36 21.09
N HIS A 745 -14.50 2.09 20.12
CA HIS A 745 -15.65 1.62 19.34
C HIS A 745 -15.30 0.42 18.48
N PHE A 746 -16.32 -0.38 18.14
CA PHE A 746 -16.15 -1.50 17.23
C PHE A 746 -17.27 -1.63 16.18
N VAL A 747 -16.92 -2.15 15.01
CA VAL A 747 -17.87 -2.62 13.98
C VAL A 747 -17.49 -4.05 13.65
N GLU A 748 -18.37 -5.00 13.94
CA GLU A 748 -18.08 -6.41 13.80
C GLU A 748 -19.22 -7.22 13.19
N ASN A 749 -18.88 -8.21 12.35
CA ASN A 749 -19.84 -9.15 11.76
C ASN A 749 -20.98 -8.48 10.97
N CYS A 750 -20.73 -7.28 10.44
CA CYS A 750 -21.73 -6.51 9.69
C CYS A 750 -21.58 -6.74 8.19
N GLN A 751 -22.71 -6.81 7.49
CA GLN A 751 -22.77 -6.79 6.03
C GLN A 751 -23.18 -5.38 5.58
N ILE A 752 -22.33 -4.72 4.81
CA ILE A 752 -22.51 -3.33 4.40
C ILE A 752 -22.32 -3.20 2.89
N TYR A 753 -23.37 -2.82 2.17
CA TYR A 753 -23.34 -2.81 0.70
C TYR A 753 -24.28 -1.80 0.06
N ASN A 754 -24.09 -1.50 -1.22
CA ASN A 754 -24.94 -0.58 -1.99
C ASN A 754 -25.10 0.78 -1.28
N MET A 755 -23.96 1.38 -0.93
CA MET A 755 -23.86 2.70 -0.30
C MET A 755 -23.38 3.75 -1.30
N GLY A 756 -23.46 5.03 -0.94
CA GLY A 756 -23.07 6.13 -1.83
C GLY A 756 -23.92 6.22 -3.09
N ARG A 757 -25.22 5.88 -3.03
CA ARG A 757 -26.09 5.86 -4.21
C ARG A 757 -26.36 7.26 -4.79
N ILE A 758 -26.41 8.27 -3.91
CA ILE A 758 -26.72 9.67 -4.25
C ILE A 758 -25.42 10.48 -4.33
N ASP A 759 -24.66 10.52 -3.24
CA ASP A 759 -23.32 11.11 -3.21
C ASP A 759 -22.32 9.96 -3.39
N ARG A 760 -21.46 10.02 -4.42
CA ARG A 760 -20.68 8.84 -4.85
C ARG A 760 -19.32 8.75 -4.19
N THR A 761 -18.60 9.86 -4.07
CA THR A 761 -17.21 9.84 -3.57
C THR A 761 -17.11 10.12 -2.08
N TYR A 762 -16.20 9.41 -1.40
CA TYR A 762 -15.95 9.57 0.04
C TYR A 762 -17.20 9.37 0.92
N THR A 763 -18.07 8.47 0.47
CA THR A 763 -19.26 7.97 1.18
C THR A 763 -19.09 6.48 1.54
N PRO A 764 -18.10 6.14 2.39
CA PRO A 764 -17.70 4.75 2.61
C PRO A 764 -18.75 3.90 3.35
N ALA A 765 -18.48 2.59 3.35
CA ALA A 765 -19.12 1.67 4.29
C ALA A 765 -18.85 2.10 5.74
N ILE A 766 -17.59 2.47 6.04
CA ILE A 766 -17.17 2.97 7.35
C ILE A 766 -16.23 4.17 7.20
N GLN A 767 -16.66 5.33 7.67
CA GLN A 767 -15.74 6.44 7.99
C GLN A 767 -15.25 6.23 9.43
N LEU A 768 -13.95 5.98 9.59
CA LEU A 768 -13.32 5.68 10.87
C LEU A 768 -12.39 6.82 11.28
N GLU A 769 -12.64 7.49 12.41
CA GLU A 769 -11.78 8.59 12.86
C GLU A 769 -11.49 8.54 14.37
N GLY A 770 -10.30 8.97 14.78
CA GLY A 770 -9.95 9.15 16.19
C GLY A 770 -8.87 8.18 16.69
N VAL A 771 -9.13 7.46 17.78
CA VAL A 771 -8.12 6.60 18.43
C VAL A 771 -8.70 5.26 18.90
N GLY A 772 -8.02 4.16 18.53
CA GLY A 772 -8.21 2.86 19.19
C GLY A 772 -9.49 2.10 18.84
N HIS A 773 -10.07 2.34 17.66
CA HIS A 773 -11.25 1.61 17.16
C HIS A 773 -10.88 0.30 16.45
N ARG A 774 -11.83 -0.64 16.44
CA ARG A 774 -11.67 -1.98 15.84
C ARG A 774 -12.75 -2.28 14.81
N VAL A 775 -12.33 -2.70 13.62
CA VAL A 775 -13.23 -3.12 12.52
C VAL A 775 -12.88 -4.55 12.17
N ALA A 776 -13.78 -5.49 12.46
CA ALA A 776 -13.47 -6.91 12.31
C ALA A 776 -14.57 -7.77 11.72
N HIS A 777 -14.22 -8.83 10.98
CA HIS A 777 -15.19 -9.82 10.48
C HIS A 777 -16.35 -9.22 9.66
N ASN A 778 -16.15 -8.09 8.99
CA ASN A 778 -17.22 -7.46 8.18
C ASN A 778 -17.12 -7.89 6.71
N LEU A 779 -18.25 -7.83 6.01
CA LEU A 779 -18.33 -7.96 4.55
C LEU A 779 -18.76 -6.61 3.97
N MET A 780 -17.88 -5.96 3.21
CA MET A 780 -18.11 -4.62 2.63
C MET A 780 -17.94 -4.65 1.11
N TYR A 781 -19.01 -4.34 0.38
CA TYR A 781 -18.99 -4.48 -1.08
C TYR A 781 -19.96 -3.55 -1.81
N ASP A 782 -19.90 -3.57 -3.14
CA ASP A 782 -20.78 -2.78 -4.02
C ASP A 782 -20.66 -1.26 -3.77
N ALA A 783 -19.42 -0.76 -3.75
CA ALA A 783 -19.10 0.63 -3.47
C ALA A 783 -18.63 1.36 -4.75
N PRO A 784 -19.20 2.53 -5.10
CA PRO A 784 -18.70 3.35 -6.21
C PRO A 784 -17.30 3.92 -5.90
N SER A 785 -17.02 4.16 -4.60
CA SER A 785 -15.79 4.74 -4.07
C SER A 785 -15.18 3.78 -3.01
N SER A 786 -14.37 4.31 -2.10
CA SER A 786 -13.71 3.60 -0.99
C SER A 786 -14.74 2.98 -0.05
N VAL A 787 -14.49 1.75 0.44
CA VAL A 787 -15.32 1.14 1.50
C VAL A 787 -14.93 1.66 2.88
N MET A 788 -13.70 2.12 3.08
CA MET A 788 -13.28 2.75 4.33
C MET A 788 -12.40 3.97 4.10
N ARG A 789 -12.68 5.02 4.88
CA ARG A 789 -11.80 6.18 5.06
C ARG A 789 -11.35 6.22 6.52
N ILE A 790 -10.04 6.18 6.74
CA ILE A 790 -9.43 5.94 8.06
C ILE A 790 -8.54 7.13 8.43
N GLU A 791 -8.83 7.77 9.57
CA GLU A 791 -8.07 8.92 10.06
C GLU A 791 -7.81 8.83 11.56
N GLY A 792 -6.60 8.48 11.97
CA GLY A 792 -6.32 8.38 13.39
C GLY A 792 -5.18 7.46 13.79
N ASN A 793 -5.23 7.04 15.05
CA ASN A 793 -4.16 6.31 15.72
C ASN A 793 -4.68 5.00 16.32
N ASP A 794 -3.81 3.99 16.40
CA ASP A 794 -4.07 2.73 17.09
C ASP A 794 -5.33 1.96 16.61
N HIS A 795 -5.78 2.18 15.36
CA HIS A 795 -6.89 1.44 14.76
C HIS A 795 -6.49 0.02 14.31
N LEU A 796 -7.42 -0.92 14.43
CA LEU A 796 -7.24 -2.31 13.99
C LEU A 796 -8.32 -2.74 13.00
N MET A 797 -7.91 -3.08 11.78
CA MET A 797 -8.75 -3.66 10.74
C MET A 797 -8.35 -5.13 10.54
N GLU A 798 -9.20 -6.07 10.95
CA GLU A 798 -8.87 -7.50 10.89
C GLU A 798 -9.99 -8.43 10.46
N TYR A 799 -9.67 -9.50 9.72
CA TYR A 799 -10.67 -10.50 9.30
C TYR A 799 -11.81 -9.94 8.46
N ASN A 800 -11.67 -8.78 7.83
CA ASN A 800 -12.70 -8.23 6.96
C ASN A 800 -12.57 -8.78 5.53
N GLU A 801 -13.69 -8.91 4.84
CA GLU A 801 -13.79 -9.20 3.42
C GLU A 801 -14.27 -7.94 2.68
N VAL A 802 -13.55 -7.57 1.62
CA VAL A 802 -13.84 -6.42 0.78
C VAL A 802 -13.82 -6.84 -0.68
N HIS A 803 -14.90 -6.59 -1.39
CA HIS A 803 -14.93 -6.80 -2.83
C HIS A 803 -15.82 -5.83 -3.59
N SER A 804 -15.65 -5.76 -4.91
CA SER A 804 -16.50 -4.92 -5.78
C SER A 804 -16.54 -3.47 -5.30
N ALA A 805 -15.37 -2.94 -4.94
CA ALA A 805 -15.16 -1.62 -4.37
C ALA A 805 -14.38 -0.72 -5.34
N VAL A 806 -14.54 0.60 -5.19
CA VAL A 806 -13.91 1.62 -6.04
C VAL A 806 -14.26 1.41 -7.52
N ARG A 807 -15.55 1.13 -7.80
CA ARG A 807 -16.03 0.77 -9.14
C ARG A 807 -16.22 1.95 -10.08
N GLU A 808 -16.26 3.18 -9.56
CA GLU A 808 -16.62 4.38 -10.32
C GLU A 808 -15.54 5.47 -10.24
N SER A 809 -15.05 5.76 -9.04
CA SER A 809 -14.04 6.80 -8.81
C SER A 809 -12.63 6.36 -9.22
N ASP A 810 -11.76 7.35 -9.45
CA ASP A 810 -10.33 7.15 -9.67
C ASP A 810 -9.50 7.80 -8.55
N ASP A 811 -8.22 7.43 -8.46
CA ASP A 811 -7.30 7.95 -7.43
C ASP A 811 -7.74 7.64 -5.99
N GLN A 812 -8.23 6.41 -5.75
CA GLN A 812 -8.79 5.98 -4.46
C GLN A 812 -8.41 4.54 -4.11
N GLY A 813 -8.68 4.13 -2.86
CA GLY A 813 -8.44 2.78 -2.39
C GLY A 813 -9.65 2.20 -1.66
N GLY A 814 -9.83 0.88 -1.68
CA GLY A 814 -10.89 0.20 -0.92
C GLY A 814 -10.85 0.63 0.55
N MET A 815 -9.68 0.54 1.18
CA MET A 815 -9.38 1.21 2.45
C MET A 815 -8.32 2.28 2.24
N GLU A 816 -8.61 3.52 2.62
CA GLU A 816 -7.70 4.64 2.37
C GLU A 816 -7.42 5.52 3.60
N LEU A 817 -6.21 6.11 3.59
CA LEU A 817 -5.74 7.12 4.53
C LEU A 817 -5.10 8.26 3.74
N PHE A 818 -5.10 9.46 4.31
CA PHE A 818 -4.59 10.65 3.64
C PHE A 818 -3.75 11.56 4.55
N ARG A 819 -2.62 12.02 4.00
CA ARG A 819 -1.87 13.24 4.38
C ARG A 819 -1.12 13.24 5.71
N ASN A 820 -1.58 12.52 6.73
CA ASN A 820 -1.07 12.69 8.10
C ASN A 820 -0.05 11.63 8.52
N ALA A 821 1.25 11.97 8.46
CA ALA A 821 2.35 11.09 8.86
C ALA A 821 2.38 10.75 10.38
N THR A 822 1.52 11.38 11.19
CA THR A 822 1.37 11.09 12.63
C THR A 822 0.22 10.14 12.95
N TYR A 823 -0.54 9.70 11.94
CA TYR A 823 -1.37 8.49 12.05
C TYR A 823 -0.43 7.30 12.23
N ARG A 824 -0.41 6.71 13.43
CA ARG A 824 0.52 5.65 13.82
C ARG A 824 -0.20 4.59 14.64
N GLY A 825 0.35 3.38 14.64
CA GLY A 825 -0.24 2.23 15.34
C GLY A 825 -1.43 1.59 14.60
N VAL A 826 -1.69 1.99 13.35
CA VAL A 826 -2.77 1.44 12.52
C VAL A 826 -2.34 0.12 11.89
N ILE A 827 -3.18 -0.91 12.03
CA ILE A 827 -2.88 -2.29 11.62
C ILE A 827 -3.96 -2.84 10.69
N PHE A 828 -3.54 -3.40 9.55
CA PHE A 828 -4.35 -4.18 8.63
C PHE A 828 -3.86 -5.64 8.67
N ARG A 829 -4.64 -6.55 9.23
CA ARG A 829 -4.25 -7.97 9.28
C ARG A 829 -5.35 -8.95 8.93
N HIS A 830 -5.01 -10.03 8.26
CA HIS A 830 -5.97 -11.12 8.01
C HIS A 830 -7.22 -10.67 7.27
N ASN A 831 -7.14 -9.64 6.41
CA ASN A 831 -8.26 -9.25 5.57
C ASN A 831 -8.17 -9.91 4.20
N TYR A 832 -9.30 -10.06 3.53
CA TYR A 832 -9.42 -10.57 2.17
C TYR A 832 -9.97 -9.46 1.26
N TYR A 833 -9.15 -9.04 0.29
CA TYR A 833 -9.53 -8.05 -0.72
C TYR A 833 -9.59 -8.73 -2.07
N HIS A 834 -10.71 -8.61 -2.77
CA HIS A 834 -10.81 -9.15 -4.11
C HIS A 834 -11.68 -8.33 -5.04
N ASN A 835 -11.39 -8.37 -6.33
CA ASN A 835 -12.17 -7.70 -7.35
C ASN A 835 -12.34 -6.18 -7.07
N VAL A 836 -11.22 -5.47 -6.89
CA VAL A 836 -11.21 -4.03 -6.57
C VAL A 836 -10.82 -3.20 -7.79
N GLY A 837 -11.62 -2.16 -8.06
CA GLY A 837 -11.42 -1.21 -9.15
C GLY A 837 -12.53 -1.25 -10.19
N LYS A 838 -12.36 -0.42 -11.23
CA LYS A 838 -13.28 -0.31 -12.37
C LYS A 838 -13.32 -1.60 -13.19
N THR A 839 -14.44 -1.90 -13.83
CA THR A 839 -14.64 -3.16 -14.58
C THR A 839 -14.64 -2.98 -16.10
N GLY A 840 -14.79 -1.74 -16.60
CA GLY A 840 -14.93 -1.44 -18.02
C GLY A 840 -13.82 -0.56 -18.62
N ALA A 841 -14.12 0.03 -19.78
CA ALA A 841 -13.22 0.93 -20.54
C ALA A 841 -13.16 2.37 -19.99
N GLU A 842 -13.75 2.61 -18.82
CA GLU A 842 -13.76 3.90 -18.14
C GLU A 842 -12.34 4.44 -17.94
N ALA A 843 -12.17 5.75 -18.05
CA ALA A 843 -10.86 6.37 -17.86
C ALA A 843 -10.32 6.09 -16.44
N ALA A 844 -9.13 5.51 -16.38
CA ALA A 844 -8.28 5.43 -15.18
C ALA A 844 -7.03 6.26 -15.43
N VAL A 845 -7.08 7.53 -15.02
CA VAL A 845 -5.97 8.48 -15.19
C VAL A 845 -4.86 8.15 -14.21
N HIS A 846 -5.24 7.85 -12.97
CA HIS A 846 -4.39 7.34 -11.90
C HIS A 846 -4.67 5.84 -11.71
N GLY A 847 -5.37 5.44 -10.66
CA GLY A 847 -5.83 4.07 -10.48
C GLY A 847 -6.58 3.85 -9.17
N GLN A 848 -6.88 2.57 -8.92
CA GLN A 848 -7.60 2.06 -7.77
C GLN A 848 -6.74 1.02 -7.05
N ALA A 849 -6.77 0.98 -5.73
CA ALA A 849 -6.04 0.00 -4.93
C ALA A 849 -6.96 -0.66 -3.89
N ALA A 850 -6.61 -1.83 -3.38
CA ALA A 850 -7.29 -2.40 -2.21
C ALA A 850 -6.98 -1.58 -0.96
N ILE A 851 -5.71 -1.18 -0.78
CA ILE A 851 -5.27 -0.29 0.28
C ILE A 851 -4.49 0.88 -0.32
N ARG A 852 -4.84 2.11 0.05
CA ARG A 852 -4.18 3.34 -0.41
C ARG A 852 -3.66 4.16 0.76
N PHE A 853 -2.35 4.39 0.79
CA PHE A 853 -1.68 5.29 1.72
C PHE A 853 -1.33 6.58 1.00
N ASP A 854 -2.29 7.50 0.97
CA ASP A 854 -2.19 8.72 0.20
C ASP A 854 -1.44 9.82 0.96
N ASP A 855 -0.57 10.57 0.26
CA ASP A 855 0.30 11.63 0.75
C ASP A 855 0.91 11.40 2.14
N ALA A 856 2.15 10.93 2.21
CA ALA A 856 2.98 10.90 3.43
C ALA A 856 2.46 10.01 4.59
N ILE A 857 1.39 9.24 4.41
CA ILE A 857 0.94 8.22 5.40
C ILE A 857 2.09 7.26 5.71
N SER A 858 2.38 7.09 6.99
CA SER A 858 3.63 6.49 7.45
C SER A 858 3.43 5.58 8.66
N GLY A 859 4.24 4.52 8.79
CA GLY A 859 4.20 3.62 9.95
C GLY A 859 3.01 2.67 10.02
N MET A 860 2.36 2.37 8.90
CA MET A 860 1.28 1.39 8.81
C MET A 860 1.83 -0.03 8.87
N LEU A 861 1.12 -0.95 9.53
CA LEU A 861 1.42 -2.38 9.48
C LEU A 861 0.38 -3.12 8.64
N VAL A 862 0.80 -3.79 7.58
CA VAL A 862 -0.06 -4.56 6.68
C VAL A 862 0.47 -5.99 6.62
N TYR A 863 -0.18 -6.93 7.30
CA TYR A 863 0.33 -8.29 7.34
C TYR A 863 -0.69 -9.42 7.36
N GLY A 864 -0.36 -10.54 6.74
CA GLY A 864 -1.24 -11.71 6.73
C GLY A 864 -2.55 -11.47 5.98
N ASN A 865 -2.60 -10.56 5.01
CA ASN A 865 -3.78 -10.30 4.18
C ASN A 865 -3.70 -11.06 2.85
N VAL A 866 -4.84 -11.30 2.22
CA VAL A 866 -4.96 -11.90 0.89
C VAL A 866 -5.53 -10.87 -0.09
N PHE A 867 -4.86 -10.66 -1.21
CA PHE A 867 -5.27 -9.74 -2.27
C PHE A 867 -5.44 -10.51 -3.57
N VAL A 868 -6.65 -10.54 -4.15
CA VAL A 868 -6.93 -11.23 -5.42
C VAL A 868 -7.51 -10.24 -6.42
N ARG A 869 -6.76 -9.88 -7.47
CA ARG A 869 -7.15 -8.77 -8.37
C ARG A 869 -7.47 -7.51 -7.54
N GLY A 870 -6.58 -7.19 -6.60
CA GLY A 870 -6.77 -6.12 -5.62
C GLY A 870 -6.61 -4.70 -6.18
N ALA A 871 -6.52 -4.55 -7.50
CA ALA A 871 -6.43 -3.27 -8.21
C ALA A 871 -6.71 -3.50 -9.69
N ASN A 872 -7.38 -2.55 -10.33
CA ASN A 872 -7.46 -2.47 -11.79
C ASN A 872 -7.24 -1.03 -12.26
N GLY A 873 -6.02 -0.72 -12.69
CA GLY A 873 -5.59 0.64 -13.04
C GLY A 873 -4.06 0.76 -13.01
N LYS A 874 -3.52 1.94 -12.73
CA LYS A 874 -2.06 2.15 -12.61
C LYS A 874 -1.51 1.89 -11.20
N PHE A 875 -2.36 1.77 -10.20
CA PHE A 875 -1.96 1.39 -8.84
C PHE A 875 -1.73 -0.12 -8.73
N GLY A 876 -0.95 -0.51 -7.72
CA GLY A 876 -0.88 -1.88 -7.22
C GLY A 876 -1.98 -2.14 -6.20
N ALA A 877 -2.12 -3.40 -5.78
CA ALA A 877 -3.06 -3.78 -4.72
C ALA A 877 -2.84 -2.96 -3.43
N ILE A 878 -1.59 -2.57 -3.18
CA ILE A 878 -1.25 -1.53 -2.20
C ILE A 878 -0.60 -0.35 -2.91
N GLN A 879 -1.10 0.87 -2.66
CA GLN A 879 -0.53 2.11 -3.18
C GLN A 879 0.11 2.93 -2.08
N LEU A 880 1.30 3.47 -2.37
CA LEU A 880 2.07 4.35 -1.51
C LEU A 880 2.32 5.69 -2.21
N ASN A 881 1.66 6.75 -1.75
CA ASN A 881 1.98 8.10 -2.22
C ASN A 881 2.86 8.81 -1.18
N SER A 882 4.17 8.72 -1.38
CA SER A 882 5.17 9.51 -0.64
C SER A 882 5.32 9.21 0.85
N GLY A 883 4.63 8.21 1.40
CA GLY A 883 4.79 7.71 2.77
C GLY A 883 6.13 7.04 3.08
N ARG A 884 6.41 6.80 4.37
CA ARG A 884 7.61 6.08 4.86
C ARG A 884 7.30 5.17 6.05
N ASP A 885 8.23 4.29 6.40
CA ASP A 885 8.17 3.37 7.54
C ASP A 885 6.96 2.40 7.50
N ASN A 886 6.24 2.30 6.38
CA ASN A 886 5.15 1.35 6.22
C ASN A 886 5.72 -0.06 6.00
N VAL A 887 5.08 -1.06 6.60
CA VAL A 887 5.52 -2.46 6.55
C VAL A 887 4.44 -3.33 5.94
N MET A 888 4.73 -3.95 4.80
CA MET A 888 3.92 -4.96 4.12
C MET A 888 4.60 -6.32 4.29
N ASP A 889 4.11 -7.12 5.22
CA ASP A 889 4.78 -8.35 5.66
C ASP A 889 3.85 -9.57 5.58
N ASN A 890 4.31 -10.72 5.11
CA ASN A 890 3.54 -11.97 5.18
C ASN A 890 2.15 -11.93 4.48
N ASN A 891 2.01 -11.20 3.38
CA ASN A 891 0.75 -11.15 2.60
C ASN A 891 0.81 -12.07 1.37
N VAL A 892 -0.37 -12.43 0.86
CA VAL A 892 -0.53 -13.21 -0.39
C VAL A 892 -1.22 -12.33 -1.43
N PHE A 893 -0.60 -12.18 -2.59
CA PHE A 893 -1.12 -11.46 -3.75
C PHE A 893 -1.34 -12.45 -4.89
N VAL A 894 -2.51 -12.40 -5.51
CA VAL A 894 -2.92 -13.31 -6.58
C VAL A 894 -3.53 -12.52 -7.72
N ASP A 895 -3.06 -12.75 -8.94
CA ASP A 895 -3.58 -12.14 -10.16
C ASP A 895 -3.63 -10.59 -10.12
N CYS A 896 -2.82 -9.97 -9.27
CA CYS A 896 -2.73 -8.51 -9.19
C CYS A 896 -1.87 -7.99 -10.34
N ARG A 897 -2.38 -6.99 -11.08
CA ARG A 897 -1.62 -6.33 -12.15
C ARG A 897 -0.27 -5.82 -11.66
N GLN A 898 -0.24 -5.31 -10.42
CA GLN A 898 0.97 -4.92 -9.70
C GLN A 898 0.73 -5.20 -8.21
N GLY A 899 1.77 -5.66 -7.50
CA GLY A 899 1.67 -5.92 -6.06
C GLY A 899 1.56 -4.64 -5.25
N VAL A 900 2.66 -3.89 -5.21
CA VAL A 900 2.78 -2.59 -4.54
C VAL A 900 3.17 -1.53 -5.58
N SER A 901 2.68 -0.31 -5.42
CA SER A 901 3.04 0.81 -6.29
C SER A 901 3.44 2.04 -5.50
N GLY A 902 4.36 2.83 -6.04
CA GLY A 902 4.79 4.11 -5.47
C GLY A 902 5.96 3.98 -4.49
N GLY A 903 5.91 4.72 -3.40
CA GLY A 903 6.96 4.81 -2.39
C GLY A 903 7.24 6.24 -1.95
N TRP A 904 8.34 6.46 -1.24
CA TRP A 904 8.67 7.76 -0.67
C TRP A 904 9.17 8.77 -1.73
N ARG A 905 8.82 10.05 -1.58
CA ARG A 905 9.32 11.13 -2.44
C ARG A 905 9.56 12.40 -1.63
N SER A 906 10.81 12.86 -1.54
CA SER A 906 11.18 14.11 -0.84
C SER A 906 10.43 15.35 -1.35
N GLY A 907 10.04 15.33 -2.64
CA GLY A 907 9.35 16.42 -3.31
C GLY A 907 7.85 16.56 -3.00
N ASN A 908 7.27 15.65 -2.23
CA ASN A 908 5.86 15.70 -1.83
C ASN A 908 5.54 16.99 -1.03
N SER A 909 4.31 17.48 -1.17
CA SER A 909 3.87 18.74 -0.56
C SER A 909 3.91 18.68 0.97
N VAL A 910 3.55 17.55 1.60
CA VAL A 910 3.56 17.37 3.05
C VAL A 910 4.98 17.49 3.59
N TRP A 911 5.94 16.76 3.02
CA TRP A 911 7.33 16.83 3.47
C TRP A 911 7.95 18.21 3.28
N LYS A 912 7.63 18.90 2.16
CA LYS A 912 8.04 20.29 1.94
C LYS A 912 7.48 21.24 3.00
N MET A 913 6.21 21.10 3.36
CA MET A 913 5.56 21.93 4.38
C MET A 913 6.19 21.70 5.76
N LEU A 914 6.38 20.44 6.17
CA LEU A 914 6.99 20.11 7.46
C LEU A 914 8.42 20.64 7.58
N ARG A 915 9.25 20.48 6.54
CA ARG A 915 10.61 21.05 6.50
C ARG A 915 10.65 22.56 6.57
N ALA A 916 9.65 23.23 5.99
CA ALA A 916 9.51 24.67 6.06
C ALA A 916 8.96 25.17 7.40
N GLY A 917 8.73 24.28 8.38
CA GLY A 917 8.16 24.63 9.68
C GLY A 917 6.71 25.11 9.59
N LYS A 918 6.00 24.79 8.50
CA LYS A 918 4.59 25.18 8.36
C LYS A 918 3.72 24.29 9.27
N PRO A 919 2.81 24.87 10.06
CA PRO A 919 1.89 24.07 10.86
C PRO A 919 1.04 23.22 9.93
N VAL A 920 0.91 21.94 10.26
CA VAL A 920 -0.05 21.03 9.62
C VAL A 920 -1.04 20.63 10.70
N GLU A 921 -2.33 20.82 10.43
CA GLU A 921 -3.39 20.59 11.40
C GLU A 921 -3.35 19.15 11.93
N LYS A 922 -3.50 18.99 13.25
CA LYS A 922 -3.52 17.68 13.94
C LYS A 922 -2.30 16.80 13.65
N PHE A 923 -1.13 17.40 13.41
CA PHE A 923 0.16 16.71 13.48
C PHE A 923 0.71 16.86 14.89
N TYR A 924 0.94 15.74 15.57
CA TYR A 924 1.45 15.72 16.93
C TYR A 924 2.85 15.10 16.98
N THR A 925 3.79 15.83 17.58
CA THR A 925 5.18 15.41 17.79
C THR A 925 5.65 15.72 19.22
N ASN A 926 4.70 15.80 20.17
CA ASN A 926 4.96 16.02 21.59
C ASN A 926 5.59 14.76 22.22
N GLU A 927 6.02 14.85 23.48
CA GLU A 927 6.68 13.75 24.19
C GLU A 927 5.84 12.47 24.23
N LEU A 928 4.51 12.60 24.40
CA LEU A 928 3.58 11.47 24.35
C LEU A 928 3.68 10.72 23.01
N TYR A 929 3.63 11.45 21.89
CA TYR A 929 3.76 10.85 20.55
C TYR A 929 5.15 10.27 20.30
N LEU A 930 6.22 10.94 20.72
CA LEU A 930 7.59 10.43 20.53
C LEU A 930 7.87 9.18 21.39
N SER A 931 7.24 9.08 22.56
CA SER A 931 7.31 7.91 23.42
C SER A 931 6.52 6.74 22.84
N ARG A 932 5.29 6.98 22.39
CA ARG A 932 4.41 5.95 21.80
C ARG A 932 4.87 5.51 20.40
N TYR A 933 5.37 6.43 19.59
CA TYR A 933 5.76 6.22 18.19
C TYR A 933 7.17 6.78 17.91
N PRO A 934 8.24 6.09 18.35
CA PRO A 934 9.61 6.61 18.28
C PRO A 934 10.10 6.99 16.87
N LEU A 935 9.58 6.35 15.82
CA LEU A 935 9.93 6.64 14.43
C LEU A 935 9.52 8.05 13.97
N ILE A 936 8.61 8.73 14.68
CA ILE A 936 8.30 10.14 14.41
C ILE A 936 9.56 11.01 14.60
N LYS A 937 10.45 10.66 15.53
CA LYS A 937 11.67 11.44 15.81
C LYS A 937 12.56 11.60 14.58
N THR A 938 12.60 10.60 13.71
CA THR A 938 13.45 10.54 12.52
C THR A 938 12.66 10.69 11.21
N MET A 939 11.37 11.06 11.27
CA MET A 939 10.48 11.09 10.10
C MET A 939 10.90 12.08 9.00
N LEU A 940 11.77 13.05 9.32
CA LEU A 940 12.31 14.01 8.36
C LEU A 940 13.69 13.63 7.80
N GLU A 941 14.34 12.59 8.34
CA GLU A 941 15.61 12.08 7.82
C GLU A 941 15.41 11.49 6.42
N GLU A 942 16.37 11.68 5.51
CA GLU A 942 16.26 11.21 4.13
C GLU A 942 17.33 10.15 3.80
N PRO A 943 17.01 9.17 2.94
CA PRO A 943 15.70 8.91 2.34
C PRO A 943 14.71 8.24 3.32
N GLY A 944 13.41 8.44 3.12
CA GLY A 944 12.38 7.61 3.76
C GLY A 944 12.29 6.25 3.09
N ILE A 945 12.09 5.17 3.85
CA ILE A 945 12.07 3.79 3.36
C ILE A 945 10.73 3.13 3.72
N ASN A 946 10.17 2.34 2.81
CA ASN A 946 9.05 1.43 3.11
C ASN A 946 9.50 -0.02 2.93
N HIS A 947 8.83 -0.95 3.59
CA HIS A 947 9.30 -2.32 3.77
C HIS A 947 8.32 -3.32 3.16
N ILE A 948 8.79 -4.16 2.25
CA ILE A 948 8.00 -5.21 1.58
C ILE A 948 8.69 -6.54 1.86
N TRP A 949 8.18 -7.28 2.83
CA TRP A 949 8.84 -8.44 3.41
C TRP A 949 8.00 -9.72 3.31
N ARG A 950 8.62 -10.86 3.02
CA ARG A 950 8.00 -12.20 3.18
C ARG A 950 6.63 -12.39 2.51
N ASN A 951 6.33 -11.65 1.44
CA ASN A 951 5.07 -11.77 0.73
C ASN A 951 5.16 -12.82 -0.40
N VAL A 952 4.01 -13.38 -0.77
CA VAL A 952 3.86 -14.29 -1.91
C VAL A 952 3.11 -13.56 -3.03
N PHE A 953 3.67 -13.55 -4.23
CA PHE A 953 3.05 -13.01 -5.45
C PHE A 953 2.84 -14.14 -6.45
N TYR A 954 1.58 -14.51 -6.70
CA TYR A 954 1.20 -15.58 -7.60
C TYR A 954 0.49 -15.02 -8.85
N ARG A 955 1.08 -15.22 -10.02
CA ARG A 955 0.63 -14.70 -11.33
C ARG A 955 0.35 -13.19 -11.34
N CYS A 956 1.14 -12.44 -10.58
CA CYS A 956 1.08 -10.99 -10.55
C CYS A 956 1.94 -10.40 -11.66
N GLY A 957 1.72 -9.13 -12.00
CA GLY A 957 2.75 -8.33 -12.66
C GLY A 957 3.88 -8.00 -11.66
N PRO A 958 4.60 -6.88 -11.85
CA PRO A 958 5.73 -6.55 -10.97
C PRO A 958 5.32 -6.51 -9.49
N LEU A 959 6.15 -7.09 -8.60
CA LEU A 959 5.88 -7.02 -7.15
C LEU A 959 5.82 -5.57 -6.64
N ALA A 960 6.62 -4.68 -7.22
CA ALA A 960 6.74 -3.29 -6.83
C ALA A 960 7.13 -2.40 -8.02
N THR A 961 6.39 -1.30 -8.22
CA THR A 961 6.67 -0.26 -9.22
C THR A 961 6.79 1.13 -8.58
N GLY A 962 7.34 2.11 -9.31
CA GLY A 962 7.55 3.46 -8.80
C GLY A 962 8.95 3.69 -8.24
N THR A 963 9.08 4.29 -7.07
CA THR A 963 10.37 4.69 -6.47
C THR A 963 11.04 3.53 -5.75
N ARG A 964 11.42 2.49 -6.51
CA ARG A 964 11.98 1.23 -5.97
C ARG A 964 13.24 1.42 -5.12
N ALA A 965 14.03 2.48 -5.36
CA ALA A 965 15.20 2.83 -4.55
C ALA A 965 14.87 3.12 -3.07
N PHE A 966 13.60 3.38 -2.75
CA PHE A 966 13.11 3.68 -1.40
C PHE A 966 12.24 2.55 -0.83
N LEU A 967 12.35 1.36 -1.41
CA LEU A 967 11.68 0.15 -0.96
C LEU A 967 12.73 -0.85 -0.51
N ASP A 968 12.65 -1.24 0.76
CA ASP A 968 13.38 -2.36 1.31
C ASP A 968 12.59 -3.65 1.02
N ILE A 969 13.08 -4.39 0.03
CA ILE A 969 12.44 -5.60 -0.50
C ILE A 969 13.24 -6.81 -0.02
N PHE A 970 12.61 -7.64 0.81
CA PHE A 970 13.30 -8.74 1.47
C PHE A 970 12.46 -10.02 1.53
N GLN A 971 13.03 -11.14 1.07
CA GLN A 971 12.45 -12.50 1.21
C GLN A 971 11.01 -12.66 0.65
N ASN A 972 10.65 -11.95 -0.41
CA ASN A 972 9.39 -12.18 -1.13
C ASN A 972 9.53 -13.34 -2.12
N GLY A 973 8.46 -14.09 -2.36
CA GLY A 973 8.40 -15.13 -3.39
C GLY A 973 7.50 -14.70 -4.55
N GLU A 974 8.00 -14.76 -5.78
CA GLU A 974 7.27 -14.51 -7.02
C GLU A 974 7.11 -15.82 -7.79
N PHE A 975 5.87 -16.17 -8.17
CA PHE A 975 5.52 -17.47 -8.72
C PHE A 975 4.54 -17.34 -9.91
N ASP A 976 4.88 -17.98 -11.04
CA ASP A 976 3.95 -18.12 -12.17
C ASP A 976 3.12 -19.41 -12.10
N THR A 977 3.62 -20.42 -11.37
CA THR A 977 2.95 -21.69 -11.10
C THR A 977 2.51 -21.78 -9.65
N ASP A 978 1.49 -22.60 -9.36
CA ASP A 978 0.96 -22.76 -8.01
C ASP A 978 2.09 -23.08 -6.98
N PRO A 979 2.34 -22.21 -5.98
CA PRO A 979 3.39 -22.39 -4.98
C PRO A 979 3.06 -23.45 -3.91
N GLY A 980 1.90 -24.09 -3.99
CA GLY A 980 1.43 -25.09 -3.02
C GLY A 980 0.14 -24.68 -2.30
N PHE A 981 -0.75 -23.96 -2.97
CA PHE A 981 -2.09 -23.68 -2.48
C PHE A 981 -2.93 -24.96 -2.36
N VAL A 982 -3.99 -24.93 -1.55
CA VAL A 982 -4.92 -26.04 -1.39
C VAL A 982 -5.68 -26.27 -2.70
N ASP A 983 -6.34 -25.23 -3.20
CA ASP A 983 -7.05 -25.22 -4.49
C ASP A 983 -7.17 -23.79 -5.05
N ALA A 984 -6.14 -23.34 -5.76
CA ALA A 984 -6.13 -21.99 -6.34
C ALA A 984 -7.20 -21.78 -7.42
N ALA A 985 -7.67 -22.85 -8.08
CA ALA A 985 -8.71 -22.74 -9.12
C ALA A 985 -10.08 -22.44 -8.51
N ALA A 986 -10.35 -22.98 -7.31
CA ALA A 986 -11.55 -22.68 -6.53
C ALA A 986 -11.42 -21.42 -5.64
N GLY A 987 -10.31 -20.66 -5.74
CA GLY A 987 -10.07 -19.48 -4.89
C GLY A 987 -9.59 -19.81 -3.47
N ASP A 988 -9.19 -21.05 -3.20
CA ASP A 988 -8.67 -21.48 -1.90
C ASP A 988 -7.15 -21.32 -1.80
N TYR A 989 -6.73 -20.12 -1.39
CA TYR A 989 -5.33 -19.73 -1.25
C TYR A 989 -4.68 -20.14 0.08
N ARG A 990 -5.27 -21.09 0.82
CA ARG A 990 -4.59 -21.72 1.95
C ARG A 990 -3.35 -22.45 1.45
N ILE A 991 -2.29 -22.48 2.23
CA ILE A 991 -1.03 -23.14 1.84
C ILE A 991 -0.97 -24.54 2.46
N LYS A 992 -0.66 -25.55 1.63
CA LYS A 992 -0.50 -26.95 2.06
C LYS A 992 0.67 -27.09 3.03
N ALA A 993 0.53 -27.97 4.02
CA ALA A 993 1.66 -28.35 4.88
C ALA A 993 2.80 -28.91 4.01
N GLY A 994 4.03 -28.41 4.21
CA GLY A 994 5.19 -28.82 3.41
C GLY A 994 5.28 -28.22 2.00
N ALA A 995 4.47 -27.20 1.68
CA ALA A 995 4.58 -26.50 0.40
C ALA A 995 6.03 -26.04 0.13
N PRO A 996 6.56 -26.20 -1.10
CA PRO A 996 7.93 -25.81 -1.46
C PRO A 996 8.24 -24.34 -1.17
N LEU A 997 7.22 -23.47 -1.18
CA LEU A 997 7.36 -22.06 -0.87
C LEU A 997 8.01 -21.83 0.51
N PHE A 998 7.77 -22.71 1.50
CA PHE A 998 8.33 -22.54 2.85
C PHE A 998 9.85 -22.66 2.90
N ALA A 999 10.49 -23.25 1.88
CA ALA A 999 11.95 -23.24 1.78
C ALA A 999 12.49 -21.84 1.45
N THR A 1000 11.70 -21.04 0.74
CA THR A 1000 12.13 -19.73 0.23
C THR A 1000 11.55 -18.58 1.04
N VAL A 1001 10.28 -18.68 1.45
CA VAL A 1001 9.57 -17.63 2.17
C VAL A 1001 9.23 -18.12 3.57
N GLY A 1002 9.70 -17.39 4.59
CA GLY A 1002 9.41 -17.67 6.00
C GLY A 1002 8.03 -17.19 6.43
N LEU A 1003 7.00 -17.67 5.72
CA LEU A 1003 5.61 -17.25 5.86
C LEU A 1003 4.91 -17.99 7.02
N LYS A 1004 4.11 -17.28 7.81
CA LYS A 1004 3.05 -17.85 8.65
C LYS A 1004 1.75 -18.01 7.83
N PRO A 1005 1.14 -19.21 7.79
CA PRO A 1005 -0.15 -19.41 7.12
C PRO A 1005 -1.24 -18.43 7.58
N ILE A 1006 -1.97 -17.88 6.62
CA ILE A 1006 -3.08 -16.94 6.86
C ILE A 1006 -4.35 -17.73 7.24
N PRO A 1007 -5.10 -17.33 8.27
CA PRO A 1007 -6.32 -18.01 8.71
C PRO A 1007 -7.54 -17.66 7.84
N THR A 1008 -7.50 -17.98 6.55
CA THR A 1008 -8.53 -17.54 5.59
C THR A 1008 -9.95 -18.01 5.92
N LYS A 1009 -10.11 -19.14 6.61
CA LYS A 1009 -11.42 -19.65 7.08
C LYS A 1009 -12.10 -18.79 8.15
N GLU A 1010 -11.34 -17.91 8.79
CA GLU A 1010 -11.86 -17.02 9.85
C GLU A 1010 -12.14 -15.61 9.30
N ILE A 1011 -11.81 -15.33 8.04
CA ILE A 1011 -12.05 -14.04 7.39
C ILE A 1011 -13.51 -13.96 6.95
N GLY A 1012 -14.10 -12.77 7.08
CA GLY A 1012 -15.47 -12.48 6.72
C GLY A 1012 -16.45 -12.71 7.87
N LEU A 1013 -17.73 -12.80 7.50
CA LEU A 1013 -18.84 -12.96 8.41
C LEU A 1013 -18.82 -14.33 9.10
N TYR A 1014 -19.45 -14.43 10.26
CA TYR A 1014 -19.65 -15.68 10.97
C TYR A 1014 -21.07 -15.79 11.55
N GLU A 1015 -21.51 -17.04 11.74
CA GLU A 1015 -22.79 -17.33 12.38
C GLU A 1015 -22.78 -16.86 13.83
N ASP A 1016 -23.76 -16.03 14.18
CA ASP A 1016 -23.95 -15.47 15.50
C ASP A 1016 -25.44 -15.22 15.75
N GLU A 1017 -25.87 -15.26 17.00
CA GLU A 1017 -27.27 -14.97 17.37
C GLU A 1017 -27.70 -13.55 16.98
N TYR A 1018 -26.77 -12.59 17.07
CA TYR A 1018 -26.96 -11.20 16.66
C TYR A 1018 -26.73 -10.96 15.17
N ARG A 1019 -26.48 -11.98 14.34
CA ARG A 1019 -26.37 -11.75 12.89
C ARG A 1019 -27.75 -11.51 12.29
N ALA A 1020 -28.00 -10.35 11.67
CA ALA A 1020 -29.28 -9.98 11.07
C ALA A 1020 -29.76 -11.03 10.05
N THR A 1021 -28.89 -11.36 9.08
CA THR A 1021 -29.12 -12.38 8.06
C THR A 1021 -28.01 -13.44 8.04
N TRP A 1022 -28.40 -14.72 7.99
CA TRP A 1022 -27.48 -15.85 7.85
C TRP A 1022 -28.17 -17.07 7.19
N PRO A 1023 -27.49 -17.84 6.31
CA PRO A 1023 -26.19 -17.56 5.72
C PRO A 1023 -26.25 -16.34 4.78
N VAL A 1024 -25.10 -15.74 4.52
CA VAL A 1024 -24.95 -14.68 3.53
C VAL A 1024 -24.27 -15.25 2.29
N ASP A 1025 -24.89 -15.04 1.13
CA ASP A 1025 -24.29 -15.34 -0.17
C ASP A 1025 -24.17 -14.04 -0.97
N THR A 1026 -23.02 -13.86 -1.61
CA THR A 1026 -22.71 -12.67 -2.41
C THR A 1026 -21.91 -13.09 -3.62
N THR A 1027 -22.26 -12.53 -4.78
CA THR A 1027 -21.48 -12.70 -6.01
C THR A 1027 -20.63 -11.46 -6.26
N PRO A 1028 -19.29 -11.57 -6.22
CA PRO A 1028 -18.42 -10.45 -6.57
C PRO A 1028 -18.60 -10.07 -8.03
N VAL A 1029 -18.59 -8.76 -8.31
CA VAL A 1029 -18.52 -8.25 -9.69
C VAL A 1029 -17.20 -8.72 -10.31
N GLU A 1030 -17.32 -9.42 -11.44
CA GLU A 1030 -16.16 -9.95 -12.17
C GLU A 1030 -15.26 -8.82 -12.66
N MET A 1031 -13.95 -9.02 -12.53
CA MET A 1031 -12.95 -8.08 -13.01
C MET A 1031 -12.32 -8.61 -14.28
N PRO A 1032 -12.07 -7.75 -15.29
CA PRO A 1032 -11.36 -8.17 -16.49
C PRO A 1032 -9.96 -8.68 -16.14
N ASP A 1033 -9.55 -9.78 -16.77
CA ASP A 1033 -8.18 -10.26 -16.63
C ASP A 1033 -7.23 -9.31 -17.37
N TRP A 1034 -6.44 -8.56 -16.62
CA TRP A 1034 -5.48 -7.59 -17.14
C TRP A 1034 -4.41 -8.22 -18.06
N ARG A 1035 -4.21 -9.55 -18.02
CA ARG A 1035 -3.29 -10.28 -18.90
C ARG A 1035 -3.90 -10.55 -20.28
N THR A 1036 -5.23 -10.63 -20.36
CA THR A 1036 -5.93 -10.67 -21.63
C THR A 1036 -5.96 -9.25 -22.19
N LYS A 1037 -5.27 -9.00 -23.30
CA LYS A 1037 -5.40 -7.71 -23.98
C LYS A 1037 -6.87 -7.53 -24.35
N PRO A 1038 -7.53 -6.40 -24.02
CA PRO A 1038 -8.79 -6.08 -24.65
C PRO A 1038 -8.54 -6.04 -26.15
N GLY A 1039 -9.28 -6.86 -26.90
CA GLY A 1039 -9.24 -6.84 -28.37
C GLY A 1039 -9.42 -5.39 -28.82
N GLY A 1040 -8.55 -4.93 -29.71
CA GLY A 1040 -8.69 -3.60 -30.30
C GLY A 1040 -10.06 -3.51 -30.97
N HIS A 1041 -10.92 -2.67 -30.41
CA HIS A 1041 -12.12 -2.16 -31.04
C HIS A 1041 -12.00 -0.65 -31.13
#